data_AF-A0A2E9U8P7-F1
#
_entry.id   AF-A0A2E9U8P7-F1
#
_cell.length_a   1.000
_cell.length_b   1.000
_cell.length_c   1.000
_cell.angle_alpha   90.00
_cell.angle_beta   90.00
_cell.angle_gamma   90.00
#
_symmetry.space_group_name_H-M   'P 1'
#
loop_
_entity.id
_entity.type
_entity.pdbx_description
1 polymer ?
#
loop_
_entity_poly.entity_id
_entity_poly.type
_entity_poly.pdbx_seq_one_letter_code
_entity_poly.pdbx_strand_id
1 'polypeptide(L)'
;MRNFVEDVCLDVLRVGLSVVSNSYVLVLLSIFLAVVPAEAQQVNERMRSTFARAEMLYRTAEPDQAIEPLTDVIEALLSNAMSGDIDDEGQALLVRSLAYRADALIFAGERDVAESDLEQLLTLYPRVSIEGFRLSDVGADRFQRAEARLVGTLTLSAAPLSARIFVDGEQLPEGITSYDLLAGTHFIEASLPGFTRQVQEVEIRADRSTEAEIVLERISAVVRLMTRPVGATVLIDGKVVGETSGMPPRDWVPTGDAVRYPRGEFSSVMEVEGLMPGQHEVEVILDGYRTFSAPLTIPDLADYQVGSIIMTANLGLVLLRDLASDSEVWVDGRRTQPEAPLRSGDEETLNSNAYRLSLEPGEYRITVSRADAGVFEEMVTVADRRSVALSVRLRPALTFLGVLGSDRLGAETLETTLRGSFTELNYWAFLDRTDDAEGILQRTGATEDRLRAAVGEGTTSPSPFDWQRLQTTVSRELPGSIFVLGVLDDSELAADADLWIWPSAPGPAVAERVRVSLADGDMLEALSTNLSGTMTFQRSWTGIDLIDSGIAMSPVVAAVVRNGPAAEAGVRTGDQLVTVAGNKVATAEGAGNWFATFPPSSMVALGMAGPNGERTVELRMGATPTVVNPSEGDRFYSVVWAMSAAAAGQRDVAVPAWLVELNQAAVFMHVSDWEAAVRMLTNLQAPEVTGVGYGLAQYWLGVALSEIGDLDGARAAFERSLSQPDARYLTNDGLFLAPMVRARLIALGSTNNR
;
A
#
# COMPACT_ATOMS: atom_id res chain seq x y z
N MET A 1 59.29 -0.66 -24.59
CA MET A 1 59.16 0.52 -25.47
C MET A 1 58.13 0.17 -26.53
N ARG A 2 56.95 0.82 -26.50
CA ARG A 2 56.03 1.13 -27.65
C ARG A 2 55.74 -0.02 -28.65
N ASN A 3 54.52 -0.50 -28.87
CA ASN A 3 53.30 0.22 -29.27
C ASN A 3 52.14 -0.78 -29.52
N PHE A 4 50.90 -0.35 -29.21
CA PHE A 4 49.62 -0.46 -29.96
C PHE A 4 49.20 -1.82 -30.56
N VAL A 5 47.95 -2.31 -30.55
CA VAL A 5 46.56 -1.98 -30.11
C VAL A 5 45.80 -3.30 -30.43
N GLU A 6 44.86 -3.86 -29.64
CA GLU A 6 43.44 -3.51 -29.53
C GLU A 6 42.73 -4.58 -28.65
N ASP A 7 41.60 -4.17 -28.08
CA ASP A 7 40.44 -4.97 -27.68
C ASP A 7 40.28 -5.63 -26.29
N VAL A 8 39.31 -5.04 -25.57
CA VAL A 8 38.20 -5.64 -24.81
C VAL A 8 38.41 -5.95 -23.32
N CYS A 9 37.47 -5.38 -22.55
CA CYS A 9 37.06 -5.62 -21.16
C CYS A 9 37.84 -4.97 -20.01
N LEU A 10 37.12 -4.02 -19.37
CA LEU A 10 37.43 -3.34 -18.10
C LEU A 10 37.53 -4.34 -16.95
N ASP A 11 38.61 -4.19 -16.17
CA ASP A 11 38.74 -4.70 -14.80
C ASP A 11 38.60 -3.54 -13.79
N VAL A 12 37.67 -3.74 -12.84
CA VAL A 12 37.86 -3.58 -11.38
C VAL A 12 37.95 -2.16 -10.76
N LEU A 13 36.85 -1.85 -10.06
CA LEU A 13 36.70 -1.19 -8.74
C LEU A 13 37.43 0.13 -8.42
N ARG A 14 36.64 1.16 -8.08
CA ARG A 14 36.43 1.55 -6.65
C ARG A 14 35.35 2.64 -6.49
N VAL A 15 34.37 2.32 -5.61
CA VAL A 15 33.65 3.18 -4.65
C VAL A 15 32.85 4.36 -5.23
N GLY A 16 31.55 4.53 -5.02
CA GLY A 16 30.55 3.87 -4.19
C GLY A 16 29.29 4.76 -4.21
N LEU A 17 28.10 4.17 -4.31
CA LEU A 17 26.74 4.72 -4.09
C LEU A 17 25.78 3.64 -4.64
N SER A 18 25.11 2.89 -3.77
CA SER A 18 23.68 3.07 -3.44
C SER A 18 22.76 2.98 -4.65
N VAL A 19 22.17 1.81 -4.87
CA VAL A 19 20.90 1.67 -5.59
C VAL A 19 20.08 0.63 -4.83
N VAL A 20 19.12 1.11 -4.04
CA VAL A 20 17.91 0.34 -3.72
C VAL A 20 17.06 0.43 -4.97
N SER A 21 16.88 -0.68 -5.68
CA SER A 21 15.87 -0.80 -6.72
C SER A 21 15.16 -2.14 -6.59
N ASN A 22 13.84 -2.02 -6.46
CA ASN A 22 12.83 -3.06 -6.47
C ASN A 22 13.17 -4.21 -7.42
N SER A 23 13.35 -5.40 -6.84
CA SER A 23 13.31 -6.65 -7.60
C SER A 23 11.96 -7.30 -7.38
N TYR A 24 11.08 -7.14 -8.37
CA TYR A 24 9.97 -8.07 -8.60
C TYR A 24 10.58 -9.46 -8.81
N VAL A 25 10.51 -10.32 -7.80
CA VAL A 25 10.83 -11.74 -7.95
C VAL A 25 9.67 -12.38 -8.69
N LEU A 26 9.81 -12.44 -10.01
CA LEU A 26 9.14 -13.44 -10.84
C LEU A 26 9.61 -14.80 -10.31
N VAL A 27 8.73 -15.47 -9.57
CA VAL A 27 8.90 -16.88 -9.18
C VAL A 27 8.85 -17.70 -10.48
N LEU A 28 10.00 -17.85 -11.12
CA LEU A 28 10.23 -18.90 -12.10
C LEU A 28 10.18 -20.22 -11.32
N LEU A 29 9.03 -20.88 -11.42
CA LEU A 29 8.81 -22.24 -11.00
C LEU A 29 9.83 -23.11 -11.76
N SER A 30 11.00 -23.31 -11.17
CA SER A 30 12.02 -24.22 -11.69
C SER A 30 11.54 -25.62 -11.37
N ILE A 31 10.66 -26.14 -12.22
CA ILE A 31 10.53 -27.58 -12.36
C ILE A 31 11.90 -28.00 -12.91
N PHE A 32 12.75 -28.57 -12.05
CA PHE A 32 13.87 -29.37 -12.50
C PHE A 32 13.28 -30.60 -13.21
N LEU A 33 12.85 -30.43 -14.47
CA LEU A 33 12.97 -31.52 -15.41
C LEU A 33 14.47 -31.72 -15.55
N ALA A 34 14.98 -32.88 -15.16
CA ALA A 34 16.31 -33.30 -15.55
C ALA A 34 16.34 -33.29 -17.10
N VAL A 35 16.86 -32.20 -17.67
CA VAL A 35 17.12 -32.12 -19.11
C VAL A 35 18.33 -32.99 -19.33
N VAL A 36 18.12 -34.23 -19.73
CA VAL A 36 19.18 -35.10 -20.22
C VAL A 36 19.87 -34.36 -21.37
N PRO A 37 21.20 -34.19 -21.35
CA PRO A 37 21.90 -33.45 -22.40
C PRO A 37 21.64 -34.11 -23.76
N ALA A 38 21.39 -33.31 -24.79
CA ALA A 38 21.00 -33.76 -26.12
C ALA A 38 21.98 -34.79 -26.74
N GLU A 39 23.25 -34.73 -26.36
CA GLU A 39 24.30 -35.67 -26.76
C GLU A 39 24.10 -37.07 -26.15
N ALA A 40 23.72 -37.16 -24.87
CA ALA A 40 23.43 -38.44 -24.20
C ALA A 40 22.17 -39.10 -24.80
N GLN A 41 21.16 -38.28 -25.12
CA GLN A 41 19.93 -38.76 -25.75
C GLN A 41 20.19 -39.33 -27.17
N GLN A 42 21.10 -38.71 -27.92
CA GLN A 42 21.48 -39.16 -29.26
C GLN A 42 22.33 -40.46 -29.25
N VAL A 43 23.17 -40.65 -28.23
CA VAL A 43 23.92 -41.89 -28.02
C VAL A 43 22.97 -43.04 -27.67
N ASN A 44 22.00 -42.81 -26.77
CA ASN A 44 21.04 -43.84 -26.37
C ASN A 44 20.12 -44.29 -27.52
N GLU A 45 19.65 -43.36 -28.37
CA GLU A 45 18.88 -43.72 -29.58
C GLU A 45 19.69 -44.58 -30.56
N ARG A 46 20.96 -44.23 -30.77
CA ARG A 46 21.86 -45.02 -31.62
C ARG A 46 22.05 -46.42 -31.05
N MET A 47 22.37 -46.54 -29.75
CA MET A 47 22.58 -47.83 -29.08
C MET A 47 21.32 -48.69 -29.09
N ARG A 48 20.14 -48.09 -28.89
CA ARG A 48 18.85 -48.78 -29.02
C ARG A 48 18.65 -49.37 -30.41
N SER A 49 18.98 -48.63 -31.46
CA SER A 49 18.85 -49.12 -32.83
C SER A 49 19.84 -50.25 -33.14
N THR A 50 21.09 -50.12 -32.67
CA THR A 50 22.13 -51.14 -32.83
C THR A 50 21.75 -52.42 -32.10
N PHE A 51 21.29 -52.29 -30.85
CA PHE A 51 20.82 -53.40 -30.04
C PHE A 51 19.61 -54.10 -30.68
N ALA A 52 18.61 -53.36 -31.17
CA ALA A 52 17.45 -53.96 -31.82
C ALA A 52 17.82 -54.78 -33.06
N ARG A 53 18.81 -54.32 -33.84
CA ARG A 53 19.39 -55.09 -34.96
C ARG A 53 20.11 -56.33 -34.46
N ALA A 54 20.91 -56.22 -33.40
CA ALA A 54 21.63 -57.33 -32.82
C ALA A 54 20.68 -58.42 -32.27
N GLU A 55 19.63 -58.02 -31.56
CA GLU A 55 18.61 -58.93 -31.03
C GLU A 55 17.86 -59.66 -32.16
N MET A 56 17.61 -58.99 -33.29
CA MET A 56 17.04 -59.65 -34.47
C MET A 56 17.98 -60.72 -35.04
N LEU A 57 19.27 -60.40 -35.23
CA LEU A 57 20.28 -61.34 -35.74
C LEU A 57 20.44 -62.56 -34.82
N TYR A 58 20.52 -62.32 -33.52
CA TYR A 58 20.58 -63.35 -32.50
C TYR A 58 19.39 -64.33 -32.58
N ARG A 59 18.20 -63.82 -32.91
CA ARG A 59 16.96 -64.63 -32.99
C ARG A 59 16.79 -65.42 -34.30
N THR A 60 17.51 -65.10 -35.38
CA THR A 60 17.26 -65.67 -36.73
C THR A 60 18.18 -66.84 -37.15
N ALA A 61 18.72 -67.60 -36.19
CA ALA A 61 19.56 -68.79 -36.38
C ALA A 61 21.03 -68.55 -36.81
N GLU A 62 21.52 -67.31 -36.75
CA GLU A 62 22.94 -66.95 -36.94
C GLU A 62 23.45 -66.12 -35.73
N PRO A 63 23.45 -66.68 -34.51
CA PRO A 63 23.75 -65.95 -33.28
C PRO A 63 25.14 -65.29 -33.29
N ASP A 64 26.11 -65.87 -33.98
CA ASP A 64 27.47 -65.34 -34.11
C ASP A 64 27.49 -63.94 -34.76
N GLN A 65 26.54 -63.62 -35.64
CA GLN A 65 26.46 -62.30 -36.29
C GLN A 65 25.96 -61.20 -35.35
N ALA A 66 25.41 -61.55 -34.18
CA ALA A 66 25.02 -60.57 -33.18
C ALA A 66 26.22 -60.07 -32.34
N ILE A 67 27.36 -60.78 -32.35
CA ILE A 67 28.49 -60.48 -31.45
C ILE A 67 29.07 -59.07 -31.69
N GLU A 68 29.31 -58.68 -32.94
CA GLU A 68 29.84 -57.36 -33.29
C GLU A 68 28.90 -56.22 -32.87
N PRO A 69 27.61 -56.18 -33.27
CA PRO A 69 26.73 -55.08 -32.87
C PRO A 69 26.42 -55.08 -31.36
N LEU A 70 26.46 -56.23 -30.66
CA LEU A 70 26.38 -56.23 -29.20
C LEU A 70 27.64 -55.65 -28.55
N THR A 71 28.81 -55.88 -29.15
CA THR A 71 30.08 -55.30 -28.69
C THR A 71 30.07 -53.78 -28.78
N ASP A 72 29.56 -53.22 -29.88
CA ASP A 72 29.40 -51.78 -30.04
C ASP A 72 28.55 -51.16 -28.91
N VAL A 73 27.45 -51.84 -28.53
CA VAL A 73 26.56 -51.38 -27.45
C VAL A 73 27.25 -51.46 -26.09
N ILE A 74 27.97 -52.56 -25.83
CA ILE A 74 28.68 -52.76 -24.56
C ILE A 74 29.79 -51.72 -24.40
N GLU A 75 30.64 -51.54 -25.41
CA GLU A 75 31.75 -50.58 -25.34
C GLU A 75 31.27 -49.14 -25.14
N ALA A 76 30.16 -48.76 -25.78
CA ALA A 76 29.59 -47.42 -25.64
C ALA A 76 29.02 -47.14 -24.23
N LEU A 77 28.47 -48.15 -23.56
CA LEU A 77 27.75 -47.98 -22.29
C LEU A 77 28.58 -48.36 -21.06
N LEU A 78 29.62 -49.18 -21.23
CA LEU A 78 30.39 -49.74 -20.10
C LEU A 78 31.09 -48.66 -19.26
N SER A 79 31.70 -47.64 -19.90
CA SER A 79 32.39 -46.56 -19.17
C SER A 79 31.42 -45.76 -18.29
N ASN A 80 30.19 -45.54 -18.77
CA ASN A 80 29.16 -44.81 -18.03
C ASN A 80 28.64 -45.66 -16.85
N ALA A 81 28.44 -46.96 -17.07
CA ALA A 81 28.07 -47.88 -16.00
C ALA A 81 29.13 -47.95 -14.89
N MET A 82 30.42 -48.02 -15.26
CA MET A 82 31.52 -48.05 -14.28
C MET A 82 31.68 -46.76 -13.48
N SER A 83 31.20 -45.63 -13.99
CA SER A 83 31.24 -44.32 -13.32
C SER A 83 29.93 -43.98 -12.59
N GLY A 84 28.91 -44.84 -12.66
CA GLY A 84 27.59 -44.60 -12.06
C GLY A 84 26.74 -43.55 -12.79
N ASP A 85 27.13 -43.14 -14.00
CA ASP A 85 26.48 -42.11 -14.82
C ASP A 85 25.72 -42.75 -16.00
N ILE A 86 24.99 -43.82 -15.73
CA ILE A 86 24.16 -44.53 -16.70
C ILE A 86 22.68 -44.38 -16.32
N ASP A 87 21.83 -44.07 -17.29
CA ASP A 87 20.38 -43.99 -17.09
C ASP A 87 19.72 -45.37 -17.14
N ASP A 88 18.47 -45.46 -16.68
CA ASP A 88 17.72 -46.73 -16.60
C ASP A 88 17.65 -47.46 -17.96
N GLU A 89 17.50 -46.72 -19.07
CA GLU A 89 17.45 -47.28 -20.42
C GLU A 89 18.82 -47.81 -20.87
N GLY A 90 19.90 -47.03 -20.65
CA GLY A 90 21.27 -47.47 -20.92
C GLY A 90 21.64 -48.70 -20.10
N GLN A 91 21.30 -48.74 -18.82
CA GLN A 91 21.53 -49.89 -17.96
C GLN A 91 20.82 -51.15 -18.50
N ALA A 92 19.54 -51.02 -18.85
CA ALA A 92 18.77 -52.15 -19.41
C ALA A 92 19.37 -52.66 -20.75
N LEU A 93 19.87 -51.75 -21.59
CA LEU A 93 20.55 -52.11 -22.85
C LEU A 93 21.89 -52.82 -22.58
N LEU A 94 22.72 -52.31 -21.68
CA LEU A 94 24.01 -52.92 -21.34
C LEU A 94 23.83 -54.32 -20.75
N VAL A 95 22.90 -54.47 -19.80
CA VAL A 95 22.57 -55.76 -19.17
C VAL A 95 22.17 -56.79 -20.21
N ARG A 96 21.21 -56.46 -21.10
CA ARG A 96 20.75 -57.38 -22.14
C ARG A 96 21.84 -57.66 -23.16
N SER A 97 22.70 -56.68 -23.46
CA SER A 97 23.77 -56.84 -24.43
C SER A 97 24.84 -57.81 -23.96
N LEU A 98 25.30 -57.68 -22.71
CA LEU A 98 26.24 -58.61 -22.09
C LEU A 98 25.66 -60.03 -22.05
N ALA A 99 24.41 -60.18 -21.63
CA ALA A 99 23.75 -61.49 -21.57
C ALA A 99 23.61 -62.16 -22.95
N TYR A 100 23.15 -61.43 -23.97
CA TYR A 100 23.02 -61.96 -25.33
C TYR A 100 24.36 -62.20 -26.02
N ARG A 101 25.38 -61.37 -25.75
CA ARG A 101 26.71 -61.56 -26.35
C ARG A 101 27.39 -62.78 -25.75
N ALA A 102 27.28 -62.97 -24.44
CA ALA A 102 27.74 -64.18 -23.79
C ALA A 102 27.11 -65.44 -24.43
N ASP A 103 25.79 -65.44 -24.65
CA ASP A 103 25.12 -66.59 -25.27
C ASP A 103 25.50 -66.79 -26.74
N ALA A 104 25.64 -65.71 -27.52
CA ALA A 104 26.13 -65.77 -28.89
C ALA A 104 27.57 -66.30 -28.99
N LEU A 105 28.47 -65.86 -28.10
CA LEU A 105 29.86 -66.33 -28.02
C LEU A 105 29.95 -67.83 -27.69
N ILE A 106 28.99 -68.38 -26.93
CA ILE A 106 28.90 -69.82 -26.68
C ILE A 106 28.65 -70.59 -27.99
N PHE A 107 27.77 -70.10 -28.86
CA PHE A 107 27.52 -70.70 -30.18
C PHE A 107 28.75 -70.64 -31.09
N ALA A 108 29.49 -69.53 -31.05
CA ALA A 108 30.74 -69.34 -31.78
C ALA A 108 31.92 -70.17 -31.23
N GLY A 109 31.78 -70.78 -30.05
CA GLY A 109 32.82 -71.58 -29.40
C GLY A 109 33.80 -70.77 -28.52
N GLU A 110 33.59 -69.45 -28.39
CA GLU A 110 34.42 -68.50 -27.64
C GLU A 110 34.04 -68.45 -26.15
N ARG A 111 34.17 -69.61 -25.48
CA ARG A 111 33.62 -69.83 -24.12
C ARG A 111 34.24 -68.96 -23.03
N ASP A 112 35.53 -68.66 -23.12
CA ASP A 112 36.23 -67.88 -22.09
C ASP A 112 35.78 -66.41 -22.13
N VAL A 113 35.52 -65.88 -23.33
CA VAL A 113 34.98 -64.52 -23.53
C VAL A 113 33.54 -64.45 -23.05
N ALA A 114 32.73 -65.48 -23.33
CA ALA A 114 31.37 -65.56 -22.82
C ALA A 114 31.31 -65.55 -21.28
N GLU A 115 32.23 -66.26 -20.61
CA GLU A 115 32.32 -66.24 -19.15
C GLU A 115 32.67 -64.84 -18.64
N SER A 116 33.64 -64.16 -19.26
CA SER A 116 34.01 -62.78 -18.90
C SER A 116 32.82 -61.80 -19.00
N ASP A 117 31.95 -61.96 -20.00
CA ASP A 117 30.76 -61.12 -20.15
C ASP A 117 29.75 -61.34 -19.01
N LEU A 118 29.56 -62.60 -18.59
CA LEU A 118 28.70 -62.94 -17.46
C LEU A 118 29.28 -62.44 -16.13
N GLU A 119 30.60 -62.54 -15.95
CA GLU A 119 31.29 -61.98 -14.78
C GLU A 119 31.16 -60.45 -14.73
N GLN A 120 31.35 -59.77 -15.86
CA GLN A 120 31.20 -58.32 -15.95
C GLN A 120 29.76 -57.89 -15.67
N LEU A 121 28.77 -58.62 -16.20
CA LEU A 121 27.36 -58.39 -15.92
C LEU A 121 27.05 -58.46 -14.42
N LEU A 122 27.47 -59.54 -13.76
CA LEU A 122 27.22 -59.75 -12.34
C LEU A 122 28.04 -58.81 -11.44
N THR A 123 29.23 -58.40 -11.88
CA THR A 123 30.05 -57.41 -11.17
C THR A 123 29.39 -56.03 -11.13
N LEU A 124 28.78 -55.62 -12.24
CA LEU A 124 28.08 -54.34 -12.33
C LEU A 124 26.69 -54.41 -11.70
N TYR A 125 26.00 -55.54 -11.86
CA TYR A 125 24.62 -55.71 -11.45
C TYR A 125 24.40 -57.07 -10.75
N PRO A 126 24.84 -57.23 -9.49
CA PRO A 126 24.76 -58.51 -8.76
C PRO A 126 23.33 -59.02 -8.54
N ARG A 127 22.34 -58.13 -8.64
CA ARG A 127 20.90 -58.39 -8.45
C ARG A 127 20.14 -58.56 -9.76
N VAL A 128 20.85 -58.70 -10.88
CA VAL A 128 20.22 -58.78 -12.20
C VAL A 128 19.42 -60.07 -12.35
N SER A 129 18.15 -59.95 -12.72
CA SER A 129 17.36 -61.10 -13.17
C SER A 129 17.44 -61.22 -14.68
N ILE A 130 17.82 -62.40 -15.16
CA ILE A 130 17.73 -62.77 -16.58
C ILE A 130 16.34 -63.33 -16.95
N GLU A 131 15.37 -63.30 -16.03
CA GLU A 131 14.01 -63.75 -16.32
C GLU A 131 13.39 -62.90 -17.44
N GLY A 132 12.85 -63.58 -18.45
CA GLY A 132 12.35 -62.94 -19.67
C GLY A 132 13.40 -62.73 -20.76
N PHE A 133 14.68 -63.01 -20.50
CA PHE A 133 15.70 -63.03 -21.56
C PHE A 133 15.56 -64.34 -22.33
N ARG A 134 15.71 -64.27 -23.65
CA ARG A 134 15.61 -65.46 -24.52
C ARG A 134 16.96 -66.15 -24.72
N LEU A 135 17.66 -66.43 -23.62
CA LEU A 135 18.94 -67.13 -23.66
C LEU A 135 18.74 -68.61 -24.02
N SER A 136 19.78 -69.24 -24.58
CA SER A 136 19.83 -70.70 -24.70
C SER A 136 19.89 -71.36 -23.32
N ASP A 137 19.49 -72.63 -23.22
CA ASP A 137 19.62 -73.41 -21.98
C ASP A 137 21.06 -73.42 -21.45
N VAL A 138 22.05 -73.43 -22.37
CA VAL A 138 23.47 -73.43 -22.03
C VAL A 138 23.91 -72.07 -21.49
N GLY A 139 23.42 -70.96 -22.06
CA GLY A 139 23.68 -69.62 -21.58
C GLY A 139 23.06 -69.36 -20.21
N ALA A 140 21.81 -69.78 -20.02
CA ALA A 140 21.12 -69.68 -18.72
C ALA A 140 21.83 -70.49 -17.63
N ASP A 141 22.22 -71.74 -17.92
CA ASP A 141 22.98 -72.59 -16.99
C ASP A 141 24.36 -71.99 -16.65
N ARG A 142 25.02 -71.33 -17.61
CA ARG A 142 26.28 -70.63 -17.34
C ARG A 142 26.10 -69.36 -16.52
N PHE A 143 25.07 -68.56 -16.79
CA PHE A 143 24.73 -67.42 -15.95
C PHE A 143 24.51 -67.86 -14.50
N GLN A 144 23.71 -68.91 -14.28
CA GLN A 144 23.47 -69.46 -12.93
C GLN A 144 24.76 -69.94 -12.25
N ARG A 145 25.70 -70.54 -13.00
CA ARG A 145 27.00 -70.94 -12.45
C ARG A 145 27.91 -69.75 -12.14
N ALA A 146 27.88 -68.69 -12.95
CA ALA A 146 28.61 -67.46 -12.68
C ALA A 146 28.03 -66.73 -11.46
N GLU A 147 26.71 -66.67 -11.35
CA GLU A 147 25.97 -66.14 -10.21
C GLU A 147 26.34 -66.89 -8.92
N ALA A 148 26.26 -68.22 -8.92
CA ALA A 148 26.68 -69.05 -7.78
C ALA A 148 28.17 -68.91 -7.42
N ARG A 149 29.01 -68.40 -8.32
CA ARG A 149 30.45 -68.20 -8.05
C ARG A 149 30.77 -66.79 -7.58
N LEU A 150 29.97 -65.80 -7.95
CA LEU A 150 30.26 -64.39 -7.73
C LEU A 150 29.32 -63.70 -6.75
N VAL A 151 28.10 -64.20 -6.57
CA VAL A 151 27.04 -63.53 -5.80
C VAL A 151 26.70 -64.36 -4.57
N GLY A 152 26.55 -63.67 -3.44
CA GLY A 152 25.99 -64.21 -2.21
C GLY A 152 24.85 -63.34 -1.73
N THR A 153 24.01 -63.88 -0.85
CA THR A 153 22.85 -63.16 -0.32
C THR A 153 23.14 -62.67 1.10
N LEU A 154 22.90 -61.39 1.37
CA LEU A 154 22.94 -60.80 2.71
C LEU A 154 21.53 -60.77 3.29
N THR A 155 21.30 -61.48 4.39
CA THR A 155 20.05 -61.40 5.16
C THR A 155 20.23 -60.38 6.28
N LEU A 156 19.41 -59.33 6.27
CA LEU A 156 19.53 -58.16 7.15
C LEU A 156 18.42 -58.14 8.20
N SER A 157 18.80 -57.82 9.43
CA SER A 157 17.85 -57.41 10.46
C SER A 157 18.42 -56.25 11.28
N ALA A 158 17.55 -55.32 11.68
CA ALA A 158 17.92 -54.21 12.53
C ALA A 158 17.00 -54.11 13.75
N ALA A 159 17.57 -53.79 14.90
CA ALA A 159 16.84 -53.49 16.12
C ALA A 159 17.19 -52.07 16.57
N PRO A 160 16.25 -51.10 16.50
CA PRO A 160 14.85 -51.21 16.08
C PRO A 160 14.64 -51.42 14.57
N LEU A 161 13.50 -52.02 14.19
CA LEU A 161 13.15 -52.31 12.79
C LEU A 161 13.00 -51.07 11.89
N SER A 162 12.79 -49.89 12.48
CA SER A 162 12.65 -48.62 11.76
C SER A 162 14.00 -47.99 11.39
N ALA A 163 15.12 -48.64 11.68
CA ALA A 163 16.44 -48.13 11.31
C ALA A 163 16.58 -48.03 9.79
N ARG A 164 17.15 -46.91 9.32
CA ARG A 164 17.57 -46.76 7.93
C ARG A 164 18.86 -47.52 7.73
N ILE A 165 18.86 -48.47 6.79
CA ILE A 165 20.02 -49.31 6.46
C ILE A 165 20.62 -48.82 5.14
N PHE A 166 21.94 -48.75 5.10
CA PHE A 166 22.74 -48.47 3.92
C PHE A 166 23.73 -49.62 3.71
N VAL A 167 23.95 -50.02 2.47
CA VAL A 167 24.95 -51.03 2.09
C VAL A 167 25.89 -50.39 1.07
N ASP A 168 27.19 -50.33 1.38
CA ASP A 168 28.22 -49.64 0.60
C ASP A 168 27.84 -48.19 0.22
N GLY A 169 27.05 -47.54 1.08
CA GLY A 169 26.54 -46.17 0.88
C GLY A 169 25.20 -46.08 0.15
N GLU A 170 24.66 -47.16 -0.40
CA GLU A 170 23.31 -47.20 -1.01
C GLU A 170 22.25 -47.40 0.07
N GLN A 171 21.29 -46.46 0.19
CA GLN A 171 20.18 -46.59 1.14
C GLN A 171 19.20 -47.66 0.66
N LEU A 172 18.90 -48.63 1.52
CA LEU A 172 17.90 -49.64 1.24
C LEU A 172 16.48 -49.11 1.48
N PRO A 173 15.50 -49.54 0.68
CA PRO A 173 14.09 -49.35 0.99
C PRO A 173 13.73 -49.94 2.36
N GLU A 174 12.76 -49.32 3.03
CA GLU A 174 12.27 -49.80 4.34
C GLU A 174 11.67 -51.21 4.21
N GLY A 175 12.04 -52.10 5.13
CA GLY A 175 11.51 -53.47 5.20
C GLY A 175 12.23 -54.52 4.33
N ILE A 176 13.31 -54.16 3.62
CA ILE A 176 14.15 -55.14 2.91
C ILE A 176 14.90 -56.01 3.93
N THR A 177 14.78 -57.33 3.80
CA THR A 177 15.44 -58.31 4.69
C THR A 177 16.48 -59.18 3.99
N SER A 178 16.59 -59.10 2.66
CA SER A 178 17.49 -59.91 1.84
C SER A 178 18.05 -59.08 0.70
N TYR A 179 19.34 -59.18 0.43
CA TYR A 179 20.05 -58.33 -0.52
C TYR A 179 21.21 -59.07 -1.18
N ASP A 180 21.17 -59.26 -2.50
CA ASP A 180 22.26 -59.95 -3.21
C ASP A 180 23.43 -59.02 -3.50
N LEU A 181 24.63 -59.48 -3.19
CA LEU A 181 25.89 -58.74 -3.25
C LEU A 181 26.97 -59.61 -3.86
N LEU A 182 28.04 -58.97 -4.34
CA LEU A 182 29.23 -59.70 -4.74
C LEU A 182 29.86 -60.42 -3.54
N ALA A 183 30.54 -61.53 -3.81
CA ALA A 183 31.37 -62.16 -2.82
C ALA A 183 32.57 -61.25 -2.51
N GLY A 184 32.78 -60.97 -1.23
CA GLY A 184 33.76 -59.98 -0.79
C GLY A 184 33.36 -59.28 0.50
N THR A 185 34.10 -58.24 0.84
CA THR A 185 33.84 -57.41 2.01
C THR A 185 32.89 -56.27 1.66
N HIS A 186 31.82 -56.12 2.44
CA HIS A 186 30.82 -55.06 2.30
C HIS A 186 30.62 -54.31 3.62
N PHE A 187 30.23 -53.04 3.54
CA PHE A 187 29.94 -52.21 4.71
C PHE A 187 28.44 -51.95 4.84
N ILE A 188 27.88 -52.30 5.98
CA ILE A 188 26.49 -52.04 6.31
C ILE A 188 26.47 -50.93 7.35
N GLU A 189 25.66 -49.91 7.11
CA GLU A 189 25.45 -48.82 8.05
C GLU A 189 23.97 -48.76 8.44
N ALA A 190 23.70 -48.64 9.73
CA ALA A 190 22.35 -48.40 10.24
C ALA A 190 22.30 -47.09 11.01
N SER A 191 21.25 -46.30 10.78
CA SER A 191 21.00 -45.04 11.48
C SER A 191 19.53 -44.85 11.82
N LEU A 192 19.26 -44.26 12.98
CA LEU A 192 17.93 -43.90 13.45
C LEU A 192 18.04 -42.67 14.36
N PRO A 193 17.18 -41.64 14.23
CA PRO A 193 17.21 -40.46 15.10
C PRO A 193 17.25 -40.81 16.58
N GLY A 194 18.16 -40.21 17.33
CA GLY A 194 18.40 -40.48 18.76
C GLY A 194 19.18 -41.76 19.08
N PHE A 195 19.64 -42.50 18.07
CA PHE A 195 20.48 -43.68 18.23
C PHE A 195 21.90 -43.46 17.71
N THR A 196 22.85 -44.23 18.22
CA THR A 196 24.22 -44.26 17.70
C THR A 196 24.23 -44.92 16.34
N ARG A 197 24.69 -44.18 15.32
CA ARG A 197 25.01 -44.72 14.00
C ARG A 197 25.98 -45.89 14.13
N GLN A 198 25.63 -47.04 13.56
CA GLN A 198 26.51 -48.21 13.54
C GLN A 198 26.96 -48.55 12.13
N VAL A 199 28.20 -49.00 12.01
CA VAL A 199 28.79 -49.50 10.78
C VAL A 199 29.38 -50.87 11.06
N GLN A 200 29.01 -51.87 10.26
CA GLN A 200 29.45 -53.25 10.37
C GLN A 200 30.07 -53.72 9.05
N GLU A 201 31.25 -54.32 9.14
CA GLU A 201 31.89 -55.01 8.02
C GLU A 201 31.40 -56.46 7.94
N VAL A 202 30.98 -56.91 6.76
CA VAL A 202 30.47 -58.26 6.53
C VAL A 202 31.16 -58.90 5.32
N GLU A 203 31.64 -60.13 5.49
CA GLU A 203 32.24 -60.93 4.41
C GLU A 203 31.15 -61.80 3.76
N ILE A 204 30.74 -61.42 2.56
CA ILE A 204 29.77 -62.14 1.73
C ILE A 204 30.47 -63.31 1.02
N ARG A 205 29.92 -64.51 1.17
CA ARG A 205 30.38 -65.71 0.46
C ARG A 205 29.46 -66.05 -0.70
N ALA A 206 30.04 -66.37 -1.85
CA ALA A 206 29.28 -66.80 -3.03
C ALA A 206 28.42 -68.04 -2.75
N ASP A 207 27.22 -68.08 -3.35
CA ASP A 207 26.21 -69.15 -3.21
C ASP A 207 25.86 -69.48 -1.74
N ARG A 208 25.99 -68.49 -0.86
CA ARG A 208 25.64 -68.59 0.57
C ARG A 208 24.84 -67.39 1.02
N SER A 209 23.94 -67.63 1.96
CA SER A 209 23.31 -66.57 2.74
C SER A 209 24.19 -66.22 3.94
N THR A 210 24.51 -64.94 4.09
CA THR A 210 25.23 -64.36 5.22
C THR A 210 24.26 -63.54 6.03
N GLU A 211 24.14 -63.80 7.33
CA GLU A 211 23.23 -63.07 8.22
C GLU A 211 23.98 -61.92 8.90
N ALA A 212 23.38 -60.72 8.90
CA ALA A 212 23.84 -59.58 9.66
C ALA A 212 22.69 -59.00 10.50
N GLU A 213 22.90 -58.94 11.80
CA GLU A 213 22.00 -58.32 12.77
C GLU A 213 22.68 -57.06 13.33
N ILE A 214 22.03 -55.91 13.15
CA ILE A 214 22.53 -54.61 13.62
C ILE A 214 21.63 -54.09 14.74
N VAL A 215 22.20 -53.94 15.93
CA VAL A 215 21.50 -53.42 17.10
C VAL A 215 21.96 -51.99 17.36
N LEU A 216 21.05 -51.03 17.20
CA LEU A 216 21.31 -49.63 17.48
C LEU A 216 21.12 -49.34 18.96
N GLU A 217 22.12 -48.70 19.57
CA GLU A 217 22.03 -48.21 20.95
C GLU A 217 21.41 -46.82 20.97
N ARG A 218 20.38 -46.63 21.80
CA ARG A 218 19.76 -45.32 21.97
C ARG A 218 20.62 -44.43 22.88
N ILE A 219 20.90 -43.20 22.43
CA ILE A 219 21.77 -42.25 23.14
C ILE A 219 21.09 -40.92 23.50
N SER A 220 19.95 -40.60 22.90
CA SER A 220 19.17 -39.42 23.27
C SER A 220 17.67 -39.67 23.08
N ALA A 221 16.84 -38.84 23.73
CA ALA A 221 15.44 -38.68 23.38
C ALA A 221 15.30 -37.89 22.07
N VAL A 222 14.16 -38.07 21.40
CA VAL A 222 13.77 -37.29 20.22
C VAL A 222 12.43 -36.67 20.49
N VAL A 223 12.30 -35.36 20.27
CA VAL A 223 11.05 -34.64 20.44
C VAL A 223 10.51 -34.22 19.08
N ARG A 224 9.25 -34.57 18.83
CA ARG A 224 8.50 -34.17 17.64
C ARG A 224 7.58 -32.99 17.97
N LEU A 225 7.70 -31.89 17.24
CA LEU A 225 6.86 -30.70 17.42
C LEU A 225 6.45 -30.09 16.07
N MET A 226 5.44 -29.23 16.12
CA MET A 226 4.94 -28.44 14.99
C MET A 226 4.56 -27.05 15.51
N THR A 227 4.64 -26.02 14.67
CA THR A 227 4.25 -24.65 15.04
C THR A 227 3.17 -24.09 14.12
N ARG A 228 2.42 -23.12 14.65
CA ARG A 228 1.58 -22.21 13.88
C ARG A 228 1.92 -20.76 14.25
N PRO A 229 2.32 -19.92 13.28
CA PRO A 229 2.53 -20.27 11.89
C PRO A 229 3.86 -21.06 11.68
N VAL A 230 4.08 -21.51 10.44
CA VAL A 230 5.36 -22.07 9.97
C VAL A 230 6.45 -20.99 9.91
N GLY A 231 7.73 -21.37 9.99
CA GLY A 231 8.88 -20.44 9.94
C GLY A 231 9.40 -20.01 11.31
N ALA A 232 8.92 -20.63 12.38
CA ALA A 232 9.34 -20.28 13.74
C ALA A 232 10.68 -20.94 14.08
N THR A 233 11.58 -20.17 14.69
CA THR A 233 12.86 -20.64 15.22
C THR A 233 12.62 -21.33 16.56
N VAL A 234 13.16 -22.54 16.72
CA VAL A 234 13.02 -23.35 17.93
C VAL A 234 14.36 -23.40 18.66
N LEU A 235 14.31 -23.17 19.97
CA LEU A 235 15.44 -23.28 20.87
C LEU A 235 15.12 -24.29 21.97
N ILE A 236 16.12 -25.09 22.35
CA ILE A 236 16.09 -25.92 23.55
C ILE A 236 17.20 -25.47 24.48
N ASP A 237 16.87 -25.18 25.73
CA ASP A 237 17.81 -24.70 26.76
C ASP A 237 18.65 -23.49 26.28
N GLY A 238 17.99 -22.57 25.57
CA GLY A 238 18.60 -21.37 24.98
C GLY A 238 19.47 -21.62 23.74
N LYS A 239 19.57 -22.86 23.22
CA LYS A 239 20.31 -23.19 22.00
C LYS A 239 19.36 -23.39 20.82
N VAL A 240 19.61 -22.69 19.72
CA VAL A 240 18.86 -22.88 18.46
C VAL A 240 19.06 -24.30 17.94
N VAL A 241 17.94 -25.02 17.75
CA VAL A 241 17.91 -26.38 17.19
C VAL A 241 17.46 -26.39 15.73
N GLY A 242 16.78 -25.34 15.26
CA GLY A 242 16.42 -25.17 13.86
C GLY A 242 15.20 -24.27 13.66
N GLU A 243 14.70 -24.23 12.43
CA GLU A 243 13.50 -23.48 12.04
C GLU A 243 12.45 -24.46 11.49
N THR A 244 11.20 -24.27 11.91
CA THR A 244 10.07 -25.06 11.42
C THR A 244 9.75 -24.70 9.97
N SER A 245 9.49 -25.70 9.13
CA SER A 245 9.23 -25.49 7.69
C SER A 245 8.21 -26.50 7.17
N GLY A 246 7.90 -26.45 5.87
CA GLY A 246 7.07 -27.45 5.21
C GLY A 246 5.57 -27.42 5.57
N MET A 247 4.88 -28.51 5.27
CA MET A 247 3.45 -28.70 5.54
C MET A 247 3.20 -29.93 6.42
N PRO A 248 2.08 -30.00 7.16
CA PRO A 248 1.77 -31.15 7.99
C PRO A 248 1.63 -32.44 7.16
N PRO A 249 1.90 -33.62 7.74
CA PRO A 249 1.59 -34.90 7.12
C PRO A 249 0.13 -34.97 6.64
N ARG A 250 -0.13 -35.73 5.55
CA ARG A 250 -1.46 -35.79 4.90
C ARG A 250 -2.55 -36.32 5.83
N ASP A 251 -2.17 -37.24 6.70
CA ASP A 251 -2.98 -37.94 7.69
C ASP A 251 -3.02 -37.23 9.06
N TRP A 252 -2.29 -36.12 9.24
CA TRP A 252 -2.32 -35.37 10.48
C TRP A 252 -3.68 -34.65 10.68
N VAL A 253 -4.28 -34.87 11.85
CA VAL A 253 -5.54 -34.26 12.27
C VAL A 253 -5.29 -33.31 13.44
N PRO A 254 -5.66 -32.03 13.35
CA PRO A 254 -5.53 -31.07 14.46
C PRO A 254 -6.32 -31.53 15.68
N THR A 255 -5.76 -31.33 16.88
CA THR A 255 -6.42 -31.63 18.16
C THR A 255 -6.32 -30.45 19.12
N GLY A 256 -7.16 -30.42 20.16
CA GLY A 256 -7.17 -29.34 21.15
C GLY A 256 -7.39 -27.96 20.52
N ASP A 257 -6.54 -27.00 20.89
CA ASP A 257 -6.58 -25.63 20.38
C ASP A 257 -6.29 -25.51 18.87
N ALA A 258 -5.58 -26.49 18.29
CA ALA A 258 -5.22 -26.49 16.88
C ALA A 258 -6.44 -26.67 15.96
N VAL A 259 -7.56 -27.21 16.48
CA VAL A 259 -8.83 -27.39 15.74
C VAL A 259 -9.40 -26.06 15.23
N ARG A 260 -9.04 -24.94 15.86
CA ARG A 260 -9.54 -23.59 15.49
C ARG A 260 -8.88 -23.02 14.23
N TYR A 261 -7.87 -23.67 13.68
CA TYR A 261 -7.02 -23.10 12.64
C TYR A 261 -6.90 -24.00 11.40
N PRO A 262 -6.74 -23.42 10.20
CA PRO A 262 -6.53 -24.17 8.98
C PRO A 262 -5.26 -25.04 9.03
N ARG A 263 -5.35 -26.28 8.55
CA ARG A 263 -4.20 -27.23 8.50
C ARG A 263 -2.99 -26.65 7.74
N GLY A 264 -3.21 -25.85 6.70
CA GLY A 264 -2.14 -25.26 5.90
C GLY A 264 -1.29 -24.20 6.62
N GLU A 265 -1.69 -23.75 7.81
CA GLU A 265 -0.94 -22.77 8.60
C GLU A 265 0.07 -23.40 9.56
N PHE A 266 0.09 -24.73 9.66
CA PHE A 266 1.02 -25.47 10.51
C PHE A 266 2.24 -25.93 9.72
N SER A 267 3.38 -26.05 10.39
CA SER A 267 4.60 -26.64 9.82
C SER A 267 4.49 -28.16 9.57
N SER A 268 5.47 -28.76 8.90
CA SER A 268 5.72 -30.20 9.02
C SER A 268 6.20 -30.56 10.43
N VAL A 269 6.32 -31.85 10.72
CA VAL A 269 6.91 -32.33 11.98
C VAL A 269 8.39 -32.03 11.97
N MET A 270 8.85 -31.27 12.97
CA MET A 270 10.27 -31.06 13.27
C MET A 270 10.70 -32.06 14.34
N GLU A 271 11.78 -32.80 14.08
CA GLU A 271 12.41 -33.71 15.04
C GLU A 271 13.60 -33.01 15.71
N VAL A 272 13.62 -32.99 17.03
CA VAL A 272 14.69 -32.42 17.86
C VAL A 272 15.39 -33.55 18.59
N GLU A 273 16.64 -33.83 18.19
CA GLU A 273 17.48 -34.89 18.76
C GLU A 273 18.44 -34.36 19.83
N GLY A 274 19.13 -35.26 20.53
CA GLY A 274 20.20 -34.91 21.48
C GLY A 274 19.72 -34.55 22.89
N LEU A 275 18.45 -34.80 23.21
CA LEU A 275 17.87 -34.50 24.53
C LEU A 275 18.16 -35.63 25.54
N MET A 276 18.67 -35.27 26.71
CA MET A 276 18.97 -36.22 27.80
C MET A 276 17.80 -36.31 28.78
N PRO A 277 17.72 -37.34 29.64
CA PRO A 277 16.70 -37.37 30.67
C PRO A 277 16.84 -36.18 31.63
N GLY A 278 15.75 -35.44 31.86
CA GLY A 278 15.79 -34.21 32.63
C GLY A 278 14.66 -33.23 32.30
N GLN A 279 14.77 -32.01 32.84
CA GLN A 279 13.94 -30.88 32.43
C GLN A 279 14.71 -30.05 31.41
N HIS A 280 14.01 -29.70 30.34
CA HIS A 280 14.46 -28.81 29.28
C HIS A 280 13.49 -27.63 29.18
N GLU A 281 13.95 -26.51 28.63
CA GLU A 281 13.10 -25.39 28.25
C GLU A 281 12.96 -25.34 26.72
N VAL A 282 11.72 -25.32 26.23
CA VAL A 282 11.42 -25.12 24.80
C VAL A 282 11.03 -23.68 24.61
N GLU A 283 11.79 -22.95 23.80
CA GLU A 283 11.44 -21.61 23.35
C GLU A 283 11.17 -21.63 21.84
N VAL A 284 10.11 -20.93 21.42
CA VAL A 284 9.77 -20.75 20.01
C VAL A 284 9.61 -19.25 19.74
N ILE A 285 10.38 -18.76 18.77
CA ILE A 285 10.50 -17.35 18.42
C ILE A 285 10.11 -17.17 16.95
N LEU A 286 9.30 -16.14 16.70
CA LEU A 286 8.91 -15.71 15.36
C LEU A 286 8.58 -14.23 15.37
N ASP A 287 9.09 -13.51 14.37
CA ASP A 287 8.85 -12.07 14.21
C ASP A 287 7.35 -11.76 14.06
N GLY A 288 6.88 -10.73 14.79
CA GLY A 288 5.46 -10.39 14.86
C GLY A 288 4.64 -11.22 15.85
N TYR A 289 5.26 -12.20 16.54
CA TYR A 289 4.59 -13.05 17.52
C TYR A 289 5.26 -12.97 18.90
N ARG A 290 4.54 -13.39 19.93
CA ARG A 290 5.09 -13.55 21.28
C ARG A 290 5.95 -14.80 21.34
N THR A 291 7.11 -14.70 21.99
CA THR A 291 7.93 -15.86 22.35
C THR A 291 7.08 -16.83 23.16
N PHE A 292 6.97 -18.05 22.66
CA PHE A 292 6.43 -19.16 23.43
C PHE A 292 7.57 -19.77 24.24
N SER A 293 7.38 -19.97 25.55
CA SER A 293 8.29 -20.72 26.42
C SER A 293 7.47 -21.72 27.24
N ALA A 294 7.92 -22.96 27.30
CA ALA A 294 7.34 -24.00 28.14
C ALA A 294 8.40 -25.03 28.60
N PRO A 295 8.26 -25.58 29.81
CA PRO A 295 9.11 -26.68 30.25
C PRO A 295 8.74 -27.99 29.53
N LEU A 296 9.76 -28.76 29.17
CA LEU A 296 9.66 -30.09 28.58
C LEU A 296 10.40 -31.08 29.48
N THR A 297 9.68 -32.07 30.00
CA THR A 297 10.29 -33.14 30.81
C THR A 297 10.55 -34.35 29.94
N ILE A 298 11.77 -34.86 29.99
CA ILE A 298 12.21 -36.10 29.33
C ILE A 298 12.49 -37.12 30.44
N PRO A 299 11.54 -38.01 30.77
CA PRO A 299 11.72 -39.06 31.78
C PRO A 299 12.85 -40.05 31.47
N ASP A 300 12.96 -40.46 30.20
CA ASP A 300 13.89 -41.48 29.74
C ASP A 300 14.27 -41.25 28.26
N LEU A 301 15.18 -42.07 27.75
CA LEU A 301 15.56 -42.05 26.34
C LEU A 301 14.46 -42.72 25.51
N ALA A 302 13.48 -41.92 25.07
CA ALA A 302 12.39 -42.34 24.20
C ALA A 302 12.01 -41.24 23.19
N ASP A 303 11.09 -41.55 22.28
CA ASP A 303 10.46 -40.55 21.41
C ASP A 303 9.30 -39.89 22.14
N TYR A 304 9.24 -38.57 22.09
CA TYR A 304 8.19 -37.75 22.69
C TYR A 304 7.51 -36.90 21.64
N GLN A 305 6.21 -36.70 21.79
CA GLN A 305 5.43 -35.82 20.92
C GLN A 305 4.89 -34.64 21.73
N VAL A 306 5.26 -33.44 21.31
CA VAL A 306 4.71 -32.20 21.83
C VAL A 306 3.52 -31.81 20.95
N GLY A 307 2.43 -31.35 21.56
CA GLY A 307 1.30 -30.81 20.82
C GLY A 307 1.71 -29.62 19.96
N SER A 308 0.88 -29.25 18.98
CA SER A 308 1.19 -28.11 18.11
C SER A 308 1.29 -26.81 18.92
N ILE A 309 2.40 -26.11 18.76
CA ILE A 309 2.66 -24.82 19.41
C ILE A 309 1.99 -23.72 18.59
N ILE A 310 0.95 -23.11 19.15
CA ILE A 310 0.20 -22.03 18.48
C ILE A 310 0.72 -20.70 19.01
N MET A 311 1.46 -19.99 18.17
CA MET A 311 2.01 -18.68 18.50
C MET A 311 0.92 -17.63 18.55
N THR A 312 1.08 -16.66 19.46
CA THR A 312 0.14 -15.55 19.59
C THR A 312 0.74 -14.31 18.95
N ALA A 313 0.06 -13.75 17.94
CA ALA A 313 0.50 -12.53 17.29
C ALA A 313 0.59 -11.35 18.28
N ASN A 314 1.57 -10.48 18.07
CA ASN A 314 1.67 -9.19 18.73
C ASN A 314 0.73 -8.24 18.00
N LEU A 315 -0.29 -7.72 18.68
CA LEU A 315 -1.27 -6.82 18.06
C LEU A 315 -1.63 -5.71 19.05
N GLY A 316 -1.59 -4.48 18.57
CA GLY A 316 -2.17 -3.32 19.22
C GLY A 316 -3.47 -2.90 18.53
N LEU A 317 -4.22 -2.00 19.17
CA LEU A 317 -5.55 -1.62 18.71
C LEU A 317 -5.65 -0.10 18.55
N VAL A 318 -5.91 0.38 17.34
CA VAL A 318 -6.20 1.80 17.09
C VAL A 318 -7.71 2.01 17.09
N LEU A 319 -8.18 2.83 18.02
CA LEU A 319 -9.59 3.21 18.18
C LEU A 319 -9.84 4.54 17.46
N LEU A 320 -10.60 4.50 16.37
CA LEU A 320 -11.02 5.67 15.61
C LEU A 320 -12.36 6.19 16.15
N ARG A 321 -12.30 7.25 16.96
CA ARG A 321 -13.49 7.95 17.49
C ARG A 321 -13.98 8.98 16.48
N ASP A 322 -15.29 9.25 16.51
CA ASP A 322 -15.97 10.22 15.65
C ASP A 322 -15.83 9.93 14.14
N LEU A 323 -15.50 8.68 13.80
CA LEU A 323 -15.42 8.22 12.42
C LEU A 323 -16.83 8.12 11.83
N ALA A 324 -17.08 8.86 10.75
CA ALA A 324 -18.33 8.74 10.01
C ALA A 324 -18.35 7.45 9.19
N SER A 325 -19.53 6.86 9.01
CA SER A 325 -19.69 5.57 8.33
C SER A 325 -19.32 5.60 6.84
N ASP A 326 -19.31 6.78 6.23
CA ASP A 326 -18.94 7.06 4.84
C ASP A 326 -17.49 7.55 4.68
N SER A 327 -16.72 7.61 5.77
CA SER A 327 -15.30 7.90 5.73
C SER A 327 -14.51 6.73 5.17
N GLU A 328 -13.50 7.05 4.37
CA GLU A 328 -12.50 6.10 3.91
C GLU A 328 -11.29 6.17 4.84
N VAL A 329 -10.68 5.02 5.14
CA VAL A 329 -9.55 4.89 6.07
C VAL A 329 -8.40 4.22 5.33
N TRP A 330 -7.19 4.74 5.54
CA TRP A 330 -5.94 4.21 5.00
C TRP A 330 -4.92 4.05 6.11
N VAL A 331 -4.14 2.97 6.01
CA VAL A 331 -2.98 2.68 6.85
C VAL A 331 -1.78 2.61 5.91
N ASP A 332 -0.83 3.53 6.05
CA ASP A 332 0.34 3.67 5.17
C ASP A 332 -0.01 3.71 3.68
N GLY A 333 -1.04 4.50 3.34
CA GLY A 333 -1.52 4.66 1.97
C GLY A 333 -2.36 3.49 1.44
N ARG A 334 -2.47 2.37 2.17
CA ARG A 334 -3.33 1.24 1.80
C ARG A 334 -4.72 1.42 2.40
N ARG A 335 -5.75 1.37 1.56
CA ARG A 335 -7.16 1.41 2.03
C ARG A 335 -7.43 0.23 2.96
N THR A 336 -7.94 0.51 4.15
CA THR A 336 -8.21 -0.47 5.19
C THR A 336 -9.62 -0.28 5.71
N GLN A 337 -10.38 -1.36 5.80
CA GLN A 337 -11.71 -1.31 6.38
C GLN A 337 -11.61 -1.51 7.90
N PRO A 338 -11.93 -0.50 8.72
CA PRO A 338 -11.91 -0.68 10.16
C PRO A 338 -13.10 -1.53 10.61
N GLU A 339 -12.91 -2.30 11.66
CA GLU A 339 -13.97 -3.08 12.28
C GLU A 339 -14.98 -2.14 12.95
N ALA A 340 -16.26 -2.42 12.76
CA ALA A 340 -17.33 -1.65 13.38
C ALA A 340 -17.21 -1.70 14.93
N PRO A 341 -17.70 -0.65 15.62
CA PRO A 341 -17.78 -0.66 17.08
C PRO A 341 -18.53 -1.91 17.58
N LEU A 342 -18.01 -2.55 18.63
CA LEU A 342 -18.74 -3.63 19.30
C LEU A 342 -20.00 -3.04 19.93
N ARG A 343 -21.17 -3.54 19.53
CA ARG A 343 -22.42 -3.27 20.24
C ARG A 343 -22.39 -4.06 21.55
N SER A 344 -21.80 -3.54 22.61
CA SER A 344 -21.93 -4.14 23.94
C SER A 344 -23.23 -3.66 24.58
N GLY A 345 -24.18 -4.59 24.78
CA GLY A 345 -25.14 -4.45 25.86
C GLY A 345 -24.38 -4.49 27.19
N ASP A 346 -24.74 -3.58 28.08
CA ASP A 346 -24.38 -3.53 29.49
C ASP A 346 -22.87 -3.61 29.81
N GLU A 347 -22.20 -2.45 29.86
CA GLU A 347 -21.45 -2.01 31.05
C GLU A 347 -20.84 -0.62 30.84
N GLU A 348 -21.12 0.26 31.81
CA GLU A 348 -20.57 1.59 31.99
C GLU A 348 -19.03 1.55 32.17
N THR A 349 -18.25 1.43 31.09
CA THR A 349 -16.85 1.91 31.07
C THR A 349 -16.41 2.32 29.65
N LEU A 350 -16.38 3.64 29.41
CA LEU A 350 -15.64 4.35 28.35
C LEU A 350 -15.98 4.03 26.87
N ASN A 351 -16.97 4.75 26.33
CA ASN A 351 -17.11 5.20 24.92
C ASN A 351 -17.08 4.13 23.79
N SER A 352 -18.12 3.30 23.70
CA SER A 352 -18.24 2.17 22.75
C SER A 352 -18.74 2.53 21.31
N ASN A 353 -18.38 3.70 20.75
CA ASN A 353 -18.72 4.05 19.35
C ASN A 353 -17.48 4.20 18.43
N ALA A 354 -16.30 3.77 18.90
CA ALA A 354 -15.08 3.85 18.09
C ALA A 354 -14.95 2.65 17.14
N TYR A 355 -14.63 2.93 15.88
CA TYR A 355 -14.18 1.93 14.93
C TYR A 355 -12.78 1.44 15.32
N ARG A 356 -12.41 0.22 14.92
CA ARG A 356 -11.20 -0.46 15.43
C ARG A 356 -10.31 -0.92 14.29
N LEU A 357 -9.02 -0.66 14.39
CA LEU A 357 -7.98 -1.28 13.56
C LEU A 357 -7.09 -2.14 14.45
N SER A 358 -6.89 -3.40 14.06
CA SER A 358 -5.92 -4.29 14.68
C SER A 358 -4.64 -4.27 13.85
N LEU A 359 -3.58 -3.70 14.40
CA LEU A 359 -2.30 -3.52 13.72
C LEU A 359 -1.18 -4.19 14.53
N GLU A 360 -0.14 -4.65 13.85
CA GLU A 360 1.08 -5.12 14.50
C GLU A 360 1.77 -3.94 15.25
N PRO A 361 2.67 -4.19 16.21
CA PRO A 361 3.45 -3.11 16.80
C PRO A 361 4.33 -2.42 15.74
N GLY A 362 4.27 -1.10 15.68
CA GLY A 362 4.96 -0.32 14.65
C GLY A 362 4.49 1.13 14.61
N GLU A 363 5.09 1.94 13.74
CA GLU A 363 4.62 3.29 13.43
C GLU A 363 3.81 3.27 12.15
N TYR A 364 2.62 3.86 12.19
CA TYR A 364 1.69 3.86 11.07
C TYR A 364 1.20 5.28 10.80
N ARG A 365 1.10 5.64 9.52
CA ARG A 365 0.35 6.81 9.08
C ARG A 365 -1.12 6.42 8.92
N ILE A 366 -1.96 6.93 9.79
CA ILE A 366 -3.40 6.73 9.72
C ILE A 366 -4.01 7.94 9.02
N THR A 367 -4.52 7.73 7.81
CA THR A 367 -5.25 8.75 7.05
C THR A 367 -6.73 8.39 7.03
N VAL A 368 -7.57 9.37 7.32
CA VAL A 368 -9.02 9.27 7.17
C VAL A 368 -9.47 10.41 6.27
N SER A 369 -10.29 10.13 5.28
CA SER A 369 -10.85 11.18 4.42
C SER A 369 -12.32 10.93 4.15
N ARG A 370 -13.02 12.02 3.84
CA ARG A 370 -14.41 11.98 3.39
C ARG A 370 -14.57 13.07 2.34
N ALA A 371 -15.17 12.73 1.21
CA ALA A 371 -15.50 13.67 0.15
C ALA A 371 -16.20 14.91 0.75
N ASP A 372 -15.78 16.09 0.31
CA ASP A 372 -16.31 17.41 0.69
C ASP A 372 -16.16 17.81 2.17
N ALA A 373 -15.73 16.91 3.07
CA ALA A 373 -15.57 17.20 4.49
C ALA A 373 -14.11 17.31 4.94
N GLY A 374 -13.16 16.81 4.13
CA GLY A 374 -11.73 16.96 4.34
C GLY A 374 -11.03 15.68 4.76
N VAL A 375 -9.85 15.86 5.37
CA VAL A 375 -8.89 14.81 5.68
C VAL A 375 -8.43 14.96 7.13
N PHE A 376 -8.14 13.82 7.74
CA PHE A 376 -7.43 13.66 9.00
C PHE A 376 -6.23 12.76 8.73
N GLU A 377 -5.05 13.14 9.22
CA GLU A 377 -3.84 12.33 9.10
C GLU A 377 -3.06 12.45 10.40
N GLU A 378 -2.63 11.31 10.95
CA GLU A 378 -1.84 11.26 12.17
C GLU A 378 -0.85 10.08 12.11
N MET A 379 0.38 10.32 12.58
CA MET A 379 1.36 9.26 12.81
C MET A 379 1.08 8.62 14.18
N VAL A 380 0.97 7.30 14.21
CA VAL A 380 0.57 6.55 15.40
C VAL A 380 1.55 5.44 15.67
N THR A 381 2.13 5.43 16.87
CA THR A 381 2.91 4.31 17.38
C THR A 381 1.97 3.29 18.04
N VAL A 382 1.86 2.12 17.43
CA VAL A 382 1.10 0.97 17.94
C VAL A 382 2.03 0.08 18.75
N ALA A 383 1.61 -0.27 19.97
CA ALA A 383 2.36 -1.18 20.85
C ALA A 383 1.54 -2.44 21.16
N ASP A 384 2.23 -3.55 21.44
CA ASP A 384 1.57 -4.84 21.72
C ASP A 384 0.60 -4.74 22.90
N ARG A 385 -0.63 -5.23 22.70
CA ARG A 385 -1.75 -5.24 23.66
C ARG A 385 -2.12 -3.86 24.22
N ARG A 386 -1.63 -2.78 23.61
CA ARG A 386 -2.02 -1.40 23.95
C ARG A 386 -3.07 -0.93 22.96
N SER A 387 -3.94 -0.06 23.45
CA SER A 387 -4.85 0.70 22.59
C SER A 387 -4.40 2.15 22.51
N VAL A 388 -4.51 2.71 21.31
CA VAL A 388 -4.35 4.15 21.06
C VAL A 388 -5.68 4.66 20.52
N ALA A 389 -6.19 5.75 21.09
CA ALA A 389 -7.45 6.34 20.64
C ALA A 389 -7.18 7.63 19.86
N LEU A 390 -7.61 7.65 18.61
CA LEU A 390 -7.58 8.82 17.74
C LEU A 390 -8.97 9.44 17.70
N SER A 391 -9.05 10.77 17.87
CA SER A 391 -10.31 11.50 17.68
C SER A 391 -10.29 12.08 16.28
N VAL A 392 -11.02 11.45 15.36
CA VAL A 392 -11.00 11.81 13.94
C VAL A 392 -11.70 13.16 13.76
N ARG A 393 -10.91 14.19 13.47
CA ARG A 393 -11.40 15.53 13.13
C ARG A 393 -10.97 15.88 11.72
N LEU A 394 -11.89 15.76 10.77
CA LEU A 394 -11.63 16.09 9.38
C LEU A 394 -11.44 17.61 9.25
N ARG A 395 -10.40 17.99 8.50
CA ARG A 395 -10.04 19.37 8.20
C ARG A 395 -9.85 19.53 6.69
N PRO A 396 -10.08 20.72 6.12
CA PRO A 396 -9.65 21.01 4.76
C PRO A 396 -8.19 20.63 4.58
N ALA A 397 -7.86 19.97 3.47
CA ALA A 397 -6.50 19.51 3.20
C ALA A 397 -5.73 20.55 2.38
N LEU A 398 -4.57 20.95 2.90
CA LEU A 398 -3.57 21.71 2.14
C LEU A 398 -2.50 20.73 1.72
N THR A 399 -2.50 20.39 0.43
CA THR A 399 -1.60 19.35 -0.10
C THR A 399 -0.42 20.02 -0.79
N PHE A 400 0.75 19.86 -0.20
CA PHE A 400 2.00 20.37 -0.73
C PHE A 400 2.59 19.34 -1.70
N LEU A 401 2.81 19.77 -2.93
CA LEU A 401 3.26 18.91 -4.04
C LEU A 401 4.78 18.96 -4.25
N GLY A 402 5.50 19.74 -3.44
CA GLY A 402 6.93 19.93 -3.52
C GLY A 402 7.35 21.30 -4.05
N VAL A 403 8.66 21.42 -4.28
CA VAL A 403 9.31 22.60 -4.87
C VAL A 403 10.08 22.18 -6.12
N LEU A 404 9.85 22.90 -7.22
CA LEU A 404 10.60 22.75 -8.47
C LEU A 404 11.72 23.79 -8.52
N GLY A 405 12.94 23.34 -8.84
CA GLY A 405 14.11 24.20 -8.91
C GLY A 405 15.41 23.40 -8.74
N SER A 406 16.52 23.98 -9.19
CA SER A 406 17.85 23.37 -9.06
C SER A 406 18.51 23.59 -7.69
N ASP A 407 18.11 24.64 -6.96
CA ASP A 407 18.58 24.93 -5.60
C ASP A 407 17.87 24.06 -4.55
N ARG A 408 18.50 22.93 -4.19
CA ARG A 408 17.99 22.01 -3.16
C ARG A 408 17.86 22.66 -1.78
N LEU A 409 18.77 23.56 -1.41
CA LEU A 409 18.74 24.19 -0.09
C LEU A 409 17.58 25.19 0.00
N GLY A 410 17.36 25.97 -1.06
CA GLY A 410 16.20 26.85 -1.19
C GLY A 410 14.88 26.08 -1.14
N ALA A 411 14.80 24.93 -1.83
CA ALA A 411 13.65 24.04 -1.78
C ALA A 411 13.37 23.50 -0.36
N GLU A 412 14.39 22.95 0.30
CA GLU A 412 14.28 22.43 1.68
C GLU A 412 13.88 23.54 2.68
N THR A 413 14.41 24.76 2.49
CA THR A 413 14.08 25.92 3.33
C THR A 413 12.61 26.32 3.17
N LEU A 414 12.13 26.44 1.93
CA LEU A 414 10.74 26.77 1.64
C LEU A 414 9.78 25.71 2.18
N GLU A 415 10.07 24.44 1.93
CA GLU A 415 9.29 23.31 2.42
C GLU A 415 9.20 23.30 3.95
N THR A 416 10.35 23.42 4.63
CA THR A 416 10.40 23.41 6.10
C THR A 416 9.61 24.59 6.68
N THR A 417 9.71 25.76 6.06
CA THR A 417 9.00 26.97 6.52
C THR A 417 7.49 26.84 6.35
N LEU A 418 7.04 26.36 5.18
CA LEU A 418 5.62 26.12 4.94
C LEU A 418 5.08 25.05 5.89
N ARG A 419 5.78 23.91 6.03
CA ARG A 419 5.40 22.82 6.95
C ARG A 419 5.26 23.32 8.39
N GLY A 420 6.24 24.07 8.89
CA GLY A 420 6.21 24.66 10.23
C GLY A 420 4.99 25.55 10.43
N SER A 421 4.79 26.50 9.52
CA SER A 421 3.71 27.49 9.62
C SER A 421 2.31 26.85 9.62
N PHE A 422 2.07 25.84 8.78
CA PHE A 422 0.75 25.19 8.71
C PHE A 422 0.50 24.18 9.84
N THR A 423 1.56 23.62 10.44
CA THR A 423 1.40 22.71 11.59
C THR A 423 0.88 23.46 12.81
N GLU A 424 1.26 24.72 13.01
CA GLU A 424 0.85 25.54 14.16
C GLU A 424 -0.62 25.98 14.11
N LEU A 425 -1.17 26.19 12.91
CA LEU A 425 -2.45 26.88 12.73
C LEU A 425 -3.69 25.99 12.90
N ASN A 426 -3.51 24.68 13.11
CA ASN A 426 -4.53 23.67 13.44
C ASN A 426 -5.78 23.58 12.53
N TYR A 427 -5.97 24.47 11.56
CA TYR A 427 -7.14 24.57 10.70
C TYR A 427 -7.04 23.65 9.47
N TRP A 428 -5.86 23.58 8.88
CA TRP A 428 -5.56 22.72 7.73
C TRP A 428 -5.04 21.35 8.20
N ALA A 429 -5.40 20.30 7.48
CA ALA A 429 -4.59 19.10 7.42
C ALA A 429 -3.47 19.35 6.40
N PHE A 430 -2.26 19.65 6.86
CA PHE A 430 -1.10 19.78 5.99
C PHE A 430 -0.64 18.40 5.53
N LEU A 431 -0.72 18.14 4.23
CA LEU A 431 -0.33 16.88 3.61
C LEU A 431 0.87 17.12 2.71
N ASP A 432 2.04 16.69 3.15
CA ASP A 432 3.21 16.64 2.30
C ASP A 432 3.13 15.42 1.39
N ARG A 433 3.12 15.66 0.08
CA ARG A 433 3.02 14.67 -0.99
C ARG A 433 4.07 14.89 -2.06
N THR A 434 5.22 15.46 -1.67
CA THR A 434 6.34 15.75 -2.58
C THR A 434 6.76 14.52 -3.38
N ASP A 435 6.96 13.38 -2.72
CA ASP A 435 7.32 12.11 -3.38
C ASP A 435 6.20 11.56 -4.28
N ASP A 436 4.95 11.63 -3.81
CA ASP A 436 3.78 11.11 -4.56
C ASP A 436 3.44 11.98 -5.78
N ALA A 437 3.77 13.27 -5.73
CA ALA A 437 3.42 14.26 -6.75
C ALA A 437 4.38 14.25 -7.95
N GLU A 438 5.63 13.80 -7.79
CA GLU A 438 6.67 13.88 -8.84
C GLU A 438 6.18 13.28 -10.17
N GLY A 439 5.64 12.06 -10.14
CA GLY A 439 5.11 11.38 -11.32
C GLY A 439 3.87 12.07 -11.91
N ILE A 440 3.07 12.74 -11.10
CA ILE A 440 1.88 13.48 -11.53
C ILE A 440 2.30 14.76 -12.28
N LEU A 441 3.23 15.52 -11.70
CA LEU A 441 3.76 16.76 -12.27
C LEU A 441 4.43 16.49 -13.63
N GLN A 442 5.23 15.43 -13.73
CA GLN A 442 5.86 15.02 -15.00
C GLN A 442 4.82 14.68 -16.08
N ARG A 443 3.81 13.86 -15.77
CA ARG A 443 2.79 13.42 -16.77
C ARG A 443 1.83 14.52 -17.19
N THR A 444 1.60 15.51 -16.34
CA THR A 444 0.77 16.69 -16.64
C THR A 444 1.57 17.79 -17.32
N GLY A 445 2.90 17.68 -17.33
CA GLY A 445 3.80 18.64 -17.96
C GLY A 445 4.01 19.90 -17.13
N ALA A 446 3.79 19.82 -15.81
CA ALA A 446 4.03 20.88 -14.83
C ALA A 446 5.53 20.98 -14.52
N THR A 447 6.31 21.42 -15.52
CA THR A 447 7.75 21.58 -15.40
C THR A 447 8.13 22.99 -14.96
N GLU A 448 9.28 23.12 -14.32
CA GLU A 448 9.89 24.39 -13.88
C GLU A 448 9.85 25.45 -15.00
N ASP A 449 10.40 25.14 -16.18
CA ASP A 449 10.43 26.06 -17.32
C ASP A 449 9.05 26.57 -17.75
N ARG A 450 8.04 25.69 -17.76
CA ARG A 450 6.69 26.04 -18.20
C ARG A 450 5.97 26.89 -17.18
N LEU A 451 6.15 26.60 -15.90
CA LEU A 451 5.55 27.37 -14.82
C LEU A 451 6.23 28.74 -14.69
N ARG A 452 7.56 28.84 -14.87
CA ARG A 452 8.25 30.13 -14.97
C ARG A 452 7.81 30.93 -16.19
N ALA A 453 7.63 30.30 -17.35
CA ALA A 453 7.13 30.98 -18.54
C ALA A 453 5.71 31.55 -18.33
N ALA A 454 4.88 30.87 -17.53
CA ALA A 454 3.52 31.31 -17.21
C ALA A 454 3.46 32.60 -16.35
N VAL A 455 4.58 33.05 -15.78
CA VAL A 455 4.66 34.28 -14.94
C VAL A 455 4.56 35.57 -15.76
N GLY A 456 5.02 35.56 -17.02
CA GLY A 456 5.34 36.77 -17.79
C GLY A 456 4.24 37.32 -18.70
N GLU A 457 3.06 36.72 -18.77
CA GLU A 457 2.06 37.04 -19.80
C GLU A 457 0.91 37.92 -19.27
N GLY A 458 0.71 39.06 -19.94
CA GLY A 458 -0.40 39.98 -19.66
C GLY A 458 -1.77 39.36 -20.00
N THR A 459 -2.81 40.01 -19.47
CA THR A 459 -4.23 39.62 -19.37
C THR A 459 -5.00 39.28 -20.66
N THR A 460 -4.34 38.97 -21.78
CA THR A 460 -4.99 38.75 -23.09
C THR A 460 -4.55 37.49 -23.86
N SER A 461 -3.64 36.66 -23.34
CA SER A 461 -3.34 35.33 -23.90
C SER A 461 -3.66 34.23 -22.88
N PRO A 462 -4.31 33.12 -23.28
CA PRO A 462 -4.49 31.99 -22.39
C PRO A 462 -3.14 31.39 -22.01
N SER A 463 -2.97 31.07 -20.72
CA SER A 463 -1.77 30.39 -20.19
C SER A 463 -1.41 29.20 -21.10
N PRO A 464 -0.14 29.06 -21.55
CA PRO A 464 0.30 27.90 -22.31
C PRO A 464 0.29 26.60 -21.48
N PHE A 465 0.11 26.70 -20.16
CA PHE A 465 -0.01 25.58 -19.25
C PHE A 465 -1.47 25.18 -19.00
N ASP A 466 -1.77 23.89 -19.20
CA ASP A 466 -3.08 23.27 -19.03
C ASP A 466 -3.38 22.99 -17.54
N TRP A 467 -3.80 24.03 -16.83
CA TRP A 467 -4.19 23.96 -15.42
C TRP A 467 -5.33 22.98 -15.17
N GLN A 468 -6.26 22.82 -16.12
CA GLN A 468 -7.39 21.89 -15.99
C GLN A 468 -6.92 20.44 -15.94
N ARG A 469 -5.97 20.06 -16.80
CA ARG A 469 -5.37 18.73 -16.76
C ARG A 469 -4.61 18.47 -15.47
N LEU A 470 -3.84 19.45 -14.98
CA LEU A 470 -3.12 19.31 -13.70
C LEU A 470 -4.10 19.13 -12.53
N GLN A 471 -5.06 20.05 -12.38
CA GLN A 471 -6.03 20.02 -11.28
C GLN A 471 -6.83 18.72 -11.25
N THR A 472 -7.38 18.29 -12.39
CA THR A 472 -8.19 17.07 -12.46
C THR A 472 -7.38 15.81 -12.16
N THR A 473 -6.12 15.75 -12.59
CA THR A 473 -5.25 14.60 -12.32
C THR A 473 -4.88 14.54 -10.83
N VAL A 474 -4.42 15.66 -10.26
CA VAL A 474 -4.01 15.73 -8.85
C VAL A 474 -5.21 15.48 -7.93
N SER A 475 -6.36 16.09 -8.18
CA SER A 475 -7.57 15.91 -7.35
C SER A 475 -8.11 14.47 -7.36
N ARG A 476 -7.76 13.67 -8.38
CA ARG A 476 -8.15 12.27 -8.48
C ARG A 476 -7.18 11.34 -7.75
N GLU A 477 -5.89 11.67 -7.76
CA GLU A 477 -4.82 10.78 -7.28
C GLU A 477 -4.38 11.12 -5.85
N LEU A 478 -4.52 12.38 -5.43
CA LEU A 478 -4.12 12.85 -4.10
C LEU A 478 -5.31 13.49 -3.37
N PRO A 479 -5.44 13.26 -2.05
CA PRO A 479 -6.36 14.01 -1.24
C PRO A 479 -5.91 15.48 -1.19
N GLY A 480 -6.84 16.43 -1.30
CA GLY A 480 -6.54 17.86 -1.22
C GLY A 480 -7.79 18.71 -1.38
N SER A 481 -7.89 19.80 -0.62
CA SER A 481 -8.88 20.86 -0.83
C SER A 481 -8.27 22.05 -1.58
N ILE A 482 -6.99 22.32 -1.29
CA ILE A 482 -6.11 23.17 -2.07
C ILE A 482 -4.79 22.45 -2.31
N PHE A 483 -4.14 22.78 -3.42
CA PHE A 483 -2.83 22.27 -3.78
C PHE A 483 -1.83 23.43 -3.85
N VAL A 484 -0.62 23.18 -3.39
CA VAL A 484 0.47 24.16 -3.36
C VAL A 484 1.70 23.56 -4.03
N LEU A 485 2.27 24.29 -4.98
CA LEU A 485 3.51 23.94 -5.67
C LEU A 485 4.45 25.14 -5.67
N GLY A 486 5.67 24.96 -5.15
CA GLY A 486 6.70 25.99 -5.22
C GLY A 486 7.52 25.90 -6.51
N VAL A 487 7.90 27.03 -7.07
CA VAL A 487 8.83 27.13 -8.20
C VAL A 487 9.88 28.16 -7.85
N LEU A 488 11.13 27.73 -7.70
CA LEU A 488 12.25 28.63 -7.40
C LEU A 488 12.57 29.54 -8.59
N ASP A 489 13.18 30.70 -8.33
CA ASP A 489 13.77 31.53 -9.38
C ASP A 489 14.94 30.82 -10.10
N ASP A 490 15.28 31.33 -11.29
CA ASP A 490 16.35 30.76 -12.14
C ASP A 490 17.73 31.24 -11.70
N SER A 491 18.17 30.79 -10.52
CA SER A 491 19.50 31.09 -9.99
C SER A 491 20.11 29.91 -9.22
N GLU A 492 21.44 29.87 -9.11
CA GLU A 492 22.15 28.82 -8.33
C GLU A 492 21.85 28.88 -6.83
N LEU A 493 21.39 30.02 -6.33
CA LEU A 493 20.99 30.28 -4.95
C LEU A 493 19.71 31.11 -4.99
N ALA A 494 18.56 30.45 -4.94
CA ALA A 494 17.28 31.09 -5.15
C ALA A 494 17.02 32.12 -4.05
N ALA A 495 16.71 33.36 -4.46
CA ALA A 495 16.32 34.41 -3.51
C ALA A 495 14.79 34.40 -3.30
N ASP A 496 14.06 34.04 -4.36
CA ASP A 496 12.62 34.05 -4.38
C ASP A 496 12.04 32.72 -4.90
N ALA A 497 10.79 32.46 -4.56
CA ALA A 497 9.98 31.39 -5.12
C ALA A 497 8.59 31.91 -5.52
N ASP A 498 8.04 31.39 -6.61
CA ASP A 498 6.63 31.53 -6.95
C ASP A 498 5.86 30.34 -6.38
N LEU A 499 4.93 30.61 -5.47
CA LEU A 499 3.97 29.64 -4.97
C LEU A 499 2.71 29.68 -5.83
N TRP A 500 2.43 28.56 -6.47
CA TRP A 500 1.20 28.33 -7.22
C TRP A 500 0.20 27.60 -6.31
N ILE A 501 -0.98 28.19 -6.15
CA ILE A 501 -2.02 27.72 -5.25
C ILE A 501 -3.33 27.59 -6.04
N TRP A 502 -3.97 26.43 -6.00
CA TRP A 502 -5.24 26.23 -6.70
C TRP A 502 -6.18 25.30 -5.91
N PRO A 503 -7.50 25.43 -6.08
CA PRO A 503 -8.46 24.56 -5.40
C PRO A 503 -8.53 23.17 -6.04
N SER A 504 -9.09 22.21 -5.32
CA SER A 504 -9.44 20.89 -5.89
C SER A 504 -10.60 20.97 -6.89
N ALA A 505 -10.63 20.03 -7.84
CA ALA A 505 -11.80 19.83 -8.69
C ALA A 505 -13.03 19.50 -7.82
N PRO A 506 -14.25 19.98 -8.17
CA PRO A 506 -14.63 20.68 -9.40
C PRO A 506 -14.48 22.22 -9.35
N GLY A 507 -13.59 22.76 -8.50
CA GLY A 507 -13.29 24.19 -8.44
C GLY A 507 -12.66 24.75 -9.71
N PRO A 508 -12.45 26.07 -9.79
CA PRO A 508 -11.83 26.68 -10.96
C PRO A 508 -10.42 26.14 -11.20
N ALA A 509 -10.13 25.78 -12.45
CA ALA A 509 -8.81 25.35 -12.88
C ALA A 509 -7.88 26.54 -13.14
N VAL A 510 -7.79 27.46 -12.18
CA VAL A 510 -6.94 28.66 -12.26
C VAL A 510 -6.11 28.72 -10.98
N ALA A 511 -4.81 28.85 -11.14
CA ALA A 511 -3.90 28.98 -10.01
C ALA A 511 -3.64 30.45 -9.66
N GLU A 512 -3.72 30.73 -8.37
CA GLU A 512 -3.27 31.97 -7.75
C GLU A 512 -1.76 31.88 -7.56
N ARG A 513 -1.06 32.99 -7.81
CA ARG A 513 0.40 33.07 -7.70
C ARG A 513 0.80 34.05 -6.60
N VAL A 514 1.70 33.60 -5.72
CA VAL A 514 2.33 34.44 -4.71
C VAL A 514 3.84 34.31 -4.85
N ARG A 515 4.51 35.41 -5.18
CA ARG A 515 5.97 35.45 -5.06
C ARG A 515 6.33 35.58 -3.59
N VAL A 516 7.27 34.78 -3.08
CA VAL A 516 7.81 34.85 -1.71
C VAL A 516 9.32 34.99 -1.76
N SER A 517 9.89 35.76 -0.82
CA SER A 517 11.34 35.78 -0.62
C SER A 517 11.74 34.74 0.41
N LEU A 518 12.73 33.90 0.09
CA LEU A 518 13.20 32.83 0.99
C LEU A 518 13.94 33.38 2.22
N ALA A 519 14.38 34.63 2.18
CA ALA A 519 15.06 35.31 3.29
C ALA A 519 14.11 36.11 4.19
N ASP A 520 12.86 36.34 3.76
CA ASP A 520 11.89 37.17 4.47
C ASP A 520 10.88 36.31 5.25
N GLY A 521 11.21 36.07 6.52
CA GLY A 521 10.35 35.30 7.42
C GLY A 521 8.98 35.95 7.68
N ASP A 522 8.91 37.28 7.73
CA ASP A 522 7.66 38.02 7.97
C ASP A 522 6.68 37.84 6.81
N MET A 523 7.21 37.79 5.58
CA MET A 523 6.42 37.53 4.38
C MET A 523 5.81 36.13 4.36
N LEU A 524 6.57 35.12 4.80
CA LEU A 524 6.11 33.74 4.90
C LEU A 524 5.07 33.57 6.03
N GLU A 525 5.24 34.28 7.15
CA GLU A 525 4.24 34.33 8.22
C GLU A 525 2.95 35.03 7.76
N ALA A 526 3.05 36.13 7.03
CA ALA A 526 1.90 36.83 6.45
C ALA A 526 1.15 35.95 5.44
N LEU A 527 1.87 35.23 4.58
CA LEU A 527 1.28 34.24 3.67
C LEU A 527 0.54 33.16 4.45
N SER A 528 1.15 32.59 5.48
CA SER A 528 0.53 31.55 6.30
C SER A 528 -0.74 32.06 7.01
N THR A 529 -0.70 33.29 7.51
CA THR A 529 -1.85 33.99 8.10
C THR A 529 -2.98 34.15 7.09
N ASN A 530 -2.67 34.60 5.87
CA ASN A 530 -3.66 34.79 4.81
C ASN A 530 -4.27 33.46 4.33
N LEU A 531 -3.46 32.40 4.20
CA LEU A 531 -3.94 31.06 3.85
C LEU A 531 -4.75 30.40 4.96
N SER A 532 -4.61 30.87 6.19
CA SER A 532 -5.33 30.35 7.35
C SER A 532 -6.54 31.19 7.77
N GLY A 533 -6.86 32.25 7.00
CA GLY A 533 -7.98 33.12 7.28
C GLY A 533 -9.32 32.38 7.22
N THR A 534 -9.98 32.18 8.36
CA THR A 534 -11.27 31.47 8.43
C THR A 534 -12.40 32.26 7.79
N MET A 535 -13.28 31.56 7.08
CA MET A 535 -14.52 32.13 6.54
C MET A 535 -15.67 32.01 7.53
N THR A 536 -16.28 33.15 7.89
CA THR A 536 -17.55 33.18 8.61
C THR A 536 -18.70 33.23 7.62
N PHE A 537 -19.67 32.33 7.72
CA PHE A 537 -20.85 32.32 6.84
C PHE A 537 -21.98 33.23 7.34
N GLN A 538 -21.93 33.66 8.60
CA GLN A 538 -22.89 34.59 9.17
C GLN A 538 -22.17 35.61 10.06
N ARG A 539 -22.68 36.83 10.06
CA ARG A 539 -22.27 37.88 11.01
C ARG A 539 -23.50 38.57 11.59
N SER A 540 -23.28 39.32 12.66
CA SER A 540 -24.33 40.13 13.27
C SER A 540 -24.71 41.30 12.39
N TRP A 541 -25.98 41.68 12.41
CA TRP A 541 -26.46 42.89 11.71
C TRP A 541 -27.56 43.56 12.53
N THR A 542 -27.75 44.85 12.29
CA THR A 542 -28.68 45.67 13.08
C THR A 542 -29.90 46.12 12.27
N GLY A 543 -29.77 46.23 10.95
CA GLY A 543 -30.80 46.82 10.09
C GLY A 543 -30.91 48.33 10.24
N ILE A 544 -29.87 49.00 10.75
CA ILE A 544 -29.79 50.46 10.90
C ILE A 544 -28.77 51.01 9.91
N ASP A 545 -29.22 51.88 9.01
CA ASP A 545 -28.32 52.68 8.18
C ASP A 545 -28.05 54.00 8.93
N LEU A 546 -26.81 54.18 9.42
CA LEU A 546 -26.38 55.36 10.18
C LEU A 546 -25.61 56.35 9.31
N ILE A 547 -25.79 57.64 9.57
CA ILE A 547 -25.01 58.72 8.96
C ILE A 547 -24.47 59.70 9.99
N ASP A 548 -23.26 60.19 9.74
CA ASP A 548 -22.71 61.33 10.47
C ASP A 548 -23.23 62.62 9.83
N SER A 549 -24.34 63.13 10.37
CA SER A 549 -25.04 64.29 9.78
C SER A 549 -24.25 65.60 9.84
N GLY A 550 -23.24 65.70 10.72
CA GLY A 550 -22.53 66.94 11.04
C GLY A 550 -23.37 67.98 11.80
N ILE A 551 -24.67 67.72 12.01
CA ILE A 551 -25.62 68.59 12.70
C ILE A 551 -25.86 68.08 14.14
N ALA A 552 -25.90 66.75 14.31
CA ALA A 552 -26.00 66.09 15.60
C ALA A 552 -24.60 65.66 16.11
N MET A 553 -24.43 65.61 17.44
CA MET A 553 -23.19 65.08 18.07
C MET A 553 -23.11 63.54 18.09
N SER A 554 -24.19 62.88 17.67
CA SER A 554 -24.34 61.43 17.59
C SER A 554 -24.81 61.04 16.19
N PRO A 555 -24.45 59.85 15.70
CA PRO A 555 -24.89 59.37 14.39
C PRO A 555 -26.42 59.28 14.32
N VAL A 556 -26.97 59.67 13.17
CA VAL A 556 -28.42 59.73 12.91
C VAL A 556 -28.84 58.52 12.10
N VAL A 557 -29.97 57.92 12.44
CA VAL A 557 -30.61 56.85 11.66
C VAL A 557 -31.16 57.43 10.36
N ALA A 558 -30.48 57.16 9.25
CA ALA A 558 -30.91 57.55 7.91
C ALA A 558 -32.00 56.64 7.36
N ALA A 559 -31.89 55.33 7.60
CA ALA A 559 -32.90 54.36 7.21
C ALA A 559 -32.93 53.18 8.19
N VAL A 560 -34.07 52.49 8.22
CA VAL A 560 -34.27 51.25 8.97
C VAL A 560 -34.75 50.19 8.01
N VAL A 561 -34.07 49.05 7.98
CA VAL A 561 -34.42 47.91 7.12
C VAL A 561 -35.79 47.37 7.52
N ARG A 562 -36.69 47.24 6.55
CA ARG A 562 -38.04 46.71 6.78
C ARG A 562 -37.95 45.26 7.27
N ASN A 563 -38.71 44.93 8.32
CA ASN A 563 -38.66 43.62 8.99
C ASN A 563 -37.25 43.22 9.47
N GLY A 564 -36.33 44.19 9.61
CA GLY A 564 -35.01 43.98 10.18
C GLY A 564 -35.00 44.15 11.70
N PRO A 565 -33.89 43.77 12.37
CA PRO A 565 -33.79 43.79 13.83
C PRO A 565 -34.15 45.14 14.46
N ALA A 566 -33.69 46.24 13.87
CA ALA A 566 -33.98 47.58 14.37
C ALA A 566 -35.43 48.02 14.17
N ALA A 567 -36.09 47.57 13.08
CA ALA A 567 -37.52 47.82 12.89
C ALA A 567 -38.35 47.11 13.96
N GLU A 568 -38.02 45.85 14.27
CA GLU A 568 -38.67 45.07 15.32
C GLU A 568 -38.44 45.68 16.71
N ALA A 569 -37.25 46.22 16.97
CA ALA A 569 -36.92 46.93 18.20
C ALA A 569 -37.53 48.35 18.29
N GLY A 570 -38.18 48.83 17.21
CA GLY A 570 -38.86 50.11 17.19
C GLY A 570 -37.95 51.33 17.05
N VAL A 571 -36.76 51.16 16.45
CA VAL A 571 -35.90 52.24 15.98
C VAL A 571 -36.58 52.96 14.81
N ARG A 572 -36.45 54.28 14.72
CA ARG A 572 -37.08 55.09 13.68
C ARG A 572 -36.06 55.93 12.94
N THR A 573 -36.31 56.15 11.65
CA THR A 573 -35.57 57.16 10.86
C THR A 573 -35.61 58.51 11.57
N GLY A 574 -34.45 59.15 11.69
CA GLY A 574 -34.26 60.41 12.40
C GLY A 574 -33.88 60.27 13.89
N ASP A 575 -33.98 59.09 14.49
CA ASP A 575 -33.44 58.86 15.84
C ASP A 575 -31.90 59.04 15.83
N GLN A 576 -31.31 59.56 16.91
CA GLN A 576 -29.86 59.67 17.12
C GLN A 576 -29.36 58.54 18.01
N LEU A 577 -28.32 57.83 17.62
CA LEU A 577 -27.73 56.76 18.42
C LEU A 577 -26.65 57.33 19.36
N VAL A 578 -26.99 57.46 20.64
CA VAL A 578 -26.16 58.07 21.69
C VAL A 578 -25.21 57.06 22.33
N THR A 579 -25.68 55.85 22.61
CA THR A 579 -24.87 54.79 23.23
C THR A 579 -25.15 53.40 22.67
N VAL A 580 -24.14 52.53 22.65
CA VAL A 580 -24.26 51.09 22.38
C VAL A 580 -23.74 50.32 23.59
N ALA A 581 -24.60 49.52 24.22
CA ALA A 581 -24.31 48.82 25.48
C ALA A 581 -23.74 49.75 26.58
N GLY A 582 -24.27 50.98 26.66
CA GLY A 582 -23.81 52.01 27.60
C GLY A 582 -22.55 52.78 27.19
N ASN A 583 -21.86 52.36 26.12
CA ASN A 583 -20.71 53.08 25.60
C ASN A 583 -21.16 54.21 24.67
N LYS A 584 -20.65 55.43 24.89
CA LYS A 584 -20.99 56.59 24.05
C LYS A 584 -20.48 56.40 22.63
N VAL A 585 -21.32 56.71 21.66
CA VAL A 585 -21.00 56.64 20.23
C VAL A 585 -21.08 58.03 19.62
N ALA A 586 -20.00 58.43 18.94
CA ALA A 586 -19.88 59.75 18.33
C ALA A 586 -19.99 59.71 16.80
N THR A 587 -19.66 58.57 16.17
CA THR A 587 -19.67 58.41 14.72
C THR A 587 -20.39 57.13 14.30
N ALA A 588 -20.90 57.11 13.08
CA ALA A 588 -21.52 55.93 12.48
C ALA A 588 -20.53 54.75 12.39
N GLU A 589 -19.26 55.04 12.05
CA GLU A 589 -18.18 54.05 12.05
C GLU A 589 -17.93 53.47 13.45
N GLY A 590 -17.88 54.34 14.48
CA GLY A 590 -17.74 53.90 15.87
C GLY A 590 -18.89 53.00 16.32
N ALA A 591 -20.12 53.29 15.86
CA ALA A 591 -21.27 52.43 16.08
C ALA A 591 -21.07 51.04 15.44
N GLY A 592 -20.66 51.03 14.17
CA GLY A 592 -20.38 49.80 13.42
C GLY A 592 -19.33 48.92 14.08
N ASN A 593 -18.24 49.52 14.57
CA ASN A 593 -17.19 48.82 15.31
C ASN A 593 -17.72 48.15 16.58
N TRP A 594 -18.59 48.85 17.34
CA TRP A 594 -19.26 48.25 18.49
C TRP A 594 -20.18 47.10 18.08
N PHE A 595 -21.03 47.28 17.06
CA PHE A 595 -21.94 46.24 16.59
C PHE A 595 -21.23 44.96 16.15
N ALA A 596 -20.05 45.08 15.55
CA ALA A 596 -19.22 43.95 15.15
C ALA A 596 -18.74 43.08 16.33
N THR A 597 -18.69 43.62 17.56
CA THR A 597 -18.27 42.87 18.76
C THR A 597 -19.35 41.95 19.33
N PHE A 598 -20.61 42.14 18.95
CA PHE A 598 -21.73 41.39 19.52
C PHE A 598 -22.08 40.20 18.62
N PRO A 599 -22.19 38.97 19.15
CA PRO A 599 -22.60 37.80 18.36
C PRO A 599 -24.07 37.86 17.88
N PRO A 600 -24.45 37.09 16.84
CA PRO A 600 -25.83 37.03 16.39
C PRO A 600 -26.79 36.59 17.52
N SER A 601 -28.03 37.05 17.48
CA SER A 601 -29.07 36.82 18.51
C SER A 601 -28.82 37.43 19.89
N SER A 602 -27.69 38.09 20.15
CA SER A 602 -27.44 38.78 21.42
C SER A 602 -28.37 39.99 21.59
N MET A 603 -28.72 40.32 22.84
CA MET A 603 -29.48 41.53 23.18
C MET A 603 -28.51 42.67 23.46
N VAL A 604 -28.72 43.81 22.82
CA VAL A 604 -27.88 45.01 22.93
C VAL A 604 -28.75 46.22 23.23
N ALA A 605 -28.48 46.89 24.34
CA ALA A 605 -29.17 48.13 24.71
C ALA A 605 -28.61 49.31 23.92
N LEU A 606 -29.48 49.98 23.14
CA LEU A 606 -29.17 51.19 22.38
C LEU A 606 -29.76 52.41 23.07
N GLY A 607 -28.92 53.39 23.40
CA GLY A 607 -29.40 54.69 23.85
C GLY A 607 -29.74 55.54 22.63
N MET A 608 -31.01 55.86 22.45
CA MET A 608 -31.52 56.61 21.30
C MET A 608 -32.10 57.96 21.76
N ALA A 609 -31.78 59.05 21.07
CA ALA A 609 -32.41 60.36 21.26
C ALA A 609 -33.33 60.68 20.08
N GLY A 610 -34.61 60.91 20.37
CA GLY A 610 -35.61 61.27 19.36
C GLY A 610 -36.36 62.56 19.73
N PRO A 611 -37.42 62.91 18.99
CA PRO A 611 -38.21 64.12 19.22
C PRO A 611 -38.86 64.20 20.62
N ASN A 612 -39.06 63.05 21.26
CA ASN A 612 -39.72 62.90 22.56
C ASN A 612 -38.72 62.73 23.73
N GLY A 613 -37.42 62.96 23.50
CA GLY A 613 -36.35 62.77 24.49
C GLY A 613 -35.53 61.49 24.26
N GLU A 614 -34.65 61.20 25.23
CA GLU A 614 -33.82 60.00 25.24
C GLU A 614 -34.59 58.77 25.71
N ARG A 615 -34.34 57.62 25.07
CA ARG A 615 -34.92 56.32 25.41
C ARG A 615 -33.91 55.20 25.16
N THR A 616 -34.03 54.11 25.90
CA THR A 616 -33.28 52.88 25.63
C THR A 616 -34.10 51.95 24.75
N VAL A 617 -33.49 51.40 23.71
CA VAL A 617 -34.07 50.41 22.81
C VAL A 617 -33.28 49.10 22.97
N GLU A 618 -33.96 48.03 23.36
CA GLU A 618 -33.37 46.69 23.43
C GLU A 618 -33.39 46.06 22.04
N LEU A 619 -32.25 46.02 21.37
CA LEU A 619 -32.09 45.44 20.04
C LEU A 619 -31.62 43.98 20.17
N ARG A 620 -32.35 43.04 19.57
CA ARG A 620 -31.83 41.69 19.35
C ARG A 620 -31.03 41.66 18.05
N MET A 621 -29.72 41.40 18.09
CA MET A 621 -28.88 41.35 16.90
C MET A 621 -29.40 40.28 15.91
N GLY A 622 -29.54 40.65 14.64
CA GLY A 622 -29.89 39.69 13.58
C GLY A 622 -28.69 38.90 13.10
N ALA A 623 -28.92 37.84 12.31
CA ALA A 623 -27.87 37.15 11.54
C ALA A 623 -27.99 37.52 10.06
N THR A 624 -26.90 37.96 9.44
CA THR A 624 -26.81 38.19 7.99
C THR A 624 -25.91 37.14 7.37
N PRO A 625 -26.29 36.57 6.20
CA PRO A 625 -25.35 35.84 5.37
C PRO A 625 -24.12 36.69 5.07
N THR A 626 -22.94 36.05 5.08
CA THR A 626 -21.69 36.68 4.68
C THR A 626 -21.30 36.11 3.33
N VAL A 627 -21.16 37.00 2.35
CA VAL A 627 -20.83 36.68 0.97
C VAL A 627 -19.52 37.36 0.61
N VAL A 628 -18.59 36.62 0.01
CA VAL A 628 -17.31 37.15 -0.47
C VAL A 628 -17.56 38.02 -1.70
N ASN A 629 -16.92 39.19 -1.74
CA ASN A 629 -17.05 40.09 -2.87
C ASN A 629 -16.15 39.61 -4.02
N PRO A 630 -16.68 39.21 -5.20
CA PRO A 630 -15.88 38.68 -6.31
C PRO A 630 -14.83 39.66 -6.85
N SER A 631 -14.92 40.95 -6.53
CA SER A 631 -13.97 41.98 -6.96
C SER A 631 -12.94 42.36 -5.88
N GLU A 632 -12.97 41.74 -4.70
CA GLU A 632 -11.99 41.94 -3.63
C GLU A 632 -10.70 41.16 -3.95
N GLY A 633 -9.56 41.84 -3.93
CA GLY A 633 -8.26 41.27 -4.35
C GLY A 633 -7.37 40.76 -3.20
N ASP A 634 -7.73 41.04 -1.94
CA ASP A 634 -6.85 40.76 -0.79
C ASP A 634 -7.05 39.36 -0.18
N ARG A 635 -7.67 38.42 -0.91
CA ARG A 635 -8.03 37.08 -0.42
C ARG A 635 -7.64 35.99 -1.42
N PHE A 636 -7.23 34.82 -0.90
CA PHE A 636 -7.07 33.62 -1.70
C PHE A 636 -8.42 32.96 -1.98
N TYR A 637 -8.87 32.96 -3.22
CA TYR A 637 -10.13 32.33 -3.61
C TYR A 637 -10.05 30.81 -3.65
N SER A 638 -8.86 30.23 -3.75
CA SER A 638 -8.63 28.80 -3.49
C SER A 638 -9.01 28.45 -2.05
N VAL A 639 -8.70 29.33 -1.08
CA VAL A 639 -9.09 29.16 0.31
C VAL A 639 -10.61 29.34 0.47
N VAL A 640 -11.20 30.38 -0.14
CA VAL A 640 -12.67 30.57 -0.11
C VAL A 640 -13.39 29.34 -0.65
N TRP A 641 -12.91 28.75 -1.77
CA TRP A 641 -13.46 27.53 -2.34
C TRP A 641 -13.38 26.36 -1.36
N ALA A 642 -12.19 26.07 -0.84
CA ALA A 642 -11.97 24.96 0.08
C ALA A 642 -12.79 25.08 1.37
N MET A 643 -12.90 26.28 1.93
CA MET A 643 -13.71 26.54 3.13
C MET A 643 -15.21 26.43 2.85
N SER A 644 -15.66 26.89 1.69
CA SER A 644 -17.06 26.76 1.26
C SER A 644 -17.43 25.29 1.06
N ALA A 645 -16.57 24.51 0.41
CA ALA A 645 -16.76 23.06 0.23
C ALA A 645 -16.79 22.34 1.59
N ALA A 646 -15.83 22.62 2.47
CA ALA A 646 -15.77 22.01 3.80
C ALA A 646 -17.00 22.32 4.66
N ALA A 647 -17.55 23.54 4.55
CA ALA A 647 -18.78 23.92 5.26
C ALA A 647 -20.00 23.12 4.80
N ALA A 648 -20.08 22.72 3.52
CA ALA A 648 -21.14 21.84 3.04
C ALA A 648 -21.03 20.42 3.62
N GLY A 649 -19.81 19.96 3.93
CA GLY A 649 -19.54 18.64 4.50
C GLY A 649 -19.64 18.54 6.03
N GLN A 650 -19.81 19.65 6.75
CA GLN A 650 -19.92 19.68 8.21
C GLN A 650 -21.38 19.52 8.68
N ARG A 651 -21.61 18.63 9.65
CA ARG A 651 -22.95 18.41 10.23
C ARG A 651 -23.26 19.31 11.43
N ASP A 652 -22.23 19.86 12.08
CA ASP A 652 -22.36 20.58 13.35
C ASP A 652 -22.69 22.07 13.15
N VAL A 653 -22.40 22.63 11.98
CA VAL A 653 -22.72 24.01 11.61
C VAL A 653 -23.59 23.98 10.35
N ALA A 654 -24.88 24.23 10.51
CA ALA A 654 -25.83 24.23 9.40
C ALA A 654 -25.66 25.50 8.54
N VAL A 655 -24.69 25.50 7.63
CA VAL A 655 -24.58 26.52 6.57
C VAL A 655 -25.57 26.17 5.46
N PRO A 656 -26.47 27.09 5.05
CA PRO A 656 -27.40 26.81 3.96
C PRO A 656 -26.66 26.55 2.65
N ALA A 657 -27.06 25.50 1.92
CA ALA A 657 -26.44 25.12 0.63
C ALA A 657 -26.37 26.28 -0.37
N TRP A 658 -27.45 27.08 -0.49
CA TRP A 658 -27.49 28.24 -1.38
C TRP A 658 -26.40 29.27 -1.08
N LEU A 659 -25.97 29.40 0.18
CA LEU A 659 -24.94 30.35 0.59
C LEU A 659 -23.54 29.84 0.28
N VAL A 660 -23.33 28.52 0.38
CA VAL A 660 -22.11 27.86 -0.10
C VAL A 660 -21.97 28.06 -1.61
N GLU A 661 -23.00 27.72 -2.37
CA GLU A 661 -23.02 27.86 -3.84
C GLU A 661 -22.85 29.32 -4.28
N LEU A 662 -23.43 30.28 -3.55
CA LEU A 662 -23.28 31.70 -3.86
C LEU A 662 -21.83 32.17 -3.66
N ASN A 663 -21.17 31.72 -2.59
CA ASN A 663 -19.75 32.03 -2.37
C ASN A 663 -18.83 31.33 -3.38
N GLN A 664 -19.15 30.10 -3.77
CA GLN A 664 -18.47 29.43 -4.89
C GLN A 664 -18.69 30.19 -6.21
N ALA A 665 -19.86 30.82 -6.42
CA ALA A 665 -20.11 31.62 -7.63
C ALA A 665 -19.24 32.86 -7.66
N ALA A 666 -19.04 33.49 -6.50
CA ALA A 666 -18.11 34.60 -6.35
C ALA A 666 -16.67 34.20 -6.75
N VAL A 667 -16.24 32.98 -6.42
CA VAL A 667 -14.94 32.43 -6.83
C VAL A 667 -14.82 32.35 -8.36
N PHE A 668 -15.79 31.76 -9.06
CA PHE A 668 -15.76 31.69 -10.53
C PHE A 668 -15.82 33.07 -11.19
N MET A 669 -16.61 33.99 -10.64
CA MET A 669 -16.65 35.38 -11.11
C MET A 669 -15.31 36.09 -10.90
N HIS A 670 -14.63 35.86 -9.78
CA HIS A 670 -13.32 36.45 -9.49
C HIS A 670 -12.27 36.02 -10.52
N VAL A 671 -12.20 34.71 -10.80
CA VAL A 671 -11.26 34.17 -11.80
C VAL A 671 -11.72 34.36 -13.25
N SER A 672 -12.82 35.10 -13.47
CA SER A 672 -13.42 35.36 -14.79
C SER A 672 -13.84 34.10 -15.57
N ASP A 673 -14.13 33.00 -14.88
CA ASP A 673 -14.78 31.82 -15.47
C ASP A 673 -16.30 32.05 -15.49
N TRP A 674 -16.70 32.94 -16.38
CA TRP A 674 -18.09 33.42 -16.47
C TRP A 674 -19.06 32.31 -16.84
N GLU A 675 -18.64 31.33 -17.65
CA GLU A 675 -19.51 30.20 -18.01
C GLU A 675 -19.80 29.30 -16.80
N ALA A 676 -18.79 28.99 -15.97
CA ALA A 676 -19.01 28.24 -14.73
C ALA A 676 -19.89 29.03 -13.75
N ALA A 677 -19.64 30.34 -13.62
CA ALA A 677 -20.47 31.22 -12.81
C ALA A 677 -21.94 31.21 -13.27
N VAL A 678 -22.21 31.32 -14.57
CA VAL A 678 -23.58 31.25 -15.14
C VAL A 678 -24.22 29.89 -14.86
N ARG A 679 -23.51 28.78 -15.09
CA ARG A 679 -24.05 27.43 -14.83
C ARG A 679 -24.47 27.27 -13.37
N MET A 680 -23.65 27.74 -12.44
CA MET A 680 -23.97 27.61 -11.02
C MET A 680 -25.09 28.57 -10.59
N LEU A 681 -24.99 29.86 -10.93
CA LEU A 681 -26.00 30.87 -10.57
C LEU A 681 -27.38 30.61 -11.18
N THR A 682 -27.44 29.93 -12.33
CA THR A 682 -28.71 29.52 -12.96
C THR A 682 -29.43 28.44 -12.16
N ASN A 683 -28.68 27.52 -11.55
CA ASN A 683 -29.23 26.39 -10.78
C ASN A 683 -29.40 26.71 -9.29
N LEU A 684 -28.81 27.81 -8.82
CA LEU A 684 -28.77 28.21 -7.42
C LEU A 684 -30.16 28.55 -6.87
N GLN A 685 -30.56 27.87 -5.80
CA GLN A 685 -31.85 28.05 -5.13
C GLN A 685 -31.75 28.99 -3.92
N ALA A 686 -31.57 30.28 -4.18
CA ALA A 686 -31.51 31.29 -3.12
C ALA A 686 -32.90 31.71 -2.62
N PRO A 687 -33.05 32.02 -1.32
CA PRO A 687 -34.32 32.43 -0.75
C PRO A 687 -34.69 33.86 -1.17
N GLU A 688 -35.99 34.12 -1.34
CA GLU A 688 -36.55 35.46 -1.53
C GLU A 688 -36.75 36.14 -0.17
N VAL A 689 -35.68 36.75 0.34
CA VAL A 689 -35.65 37.42 1.65
C VAL A 689 -35.14 38.86 1.53
N THR A 690 -35.44 39.67 2.54
CA THR A 690 -34.82 40.98 2.72
C THR A 690 -33.31 40.83 2.87
N GLY A 691 -32.53 41.62 2.12
CA GLY A 691 -31.08 41.57 2.16
C GLY A 691 -30.45 40.64 1.13
N VAL A 692 -29.57 39.75 1.58
CA VAL A 692 -28.82 38.82 0.73
C VAL A 692 -29.64 37.56 0.48
N GLY A 693 -29.79 37.21 -0.80
CA GLY A 693 -30.55 36.05 -1.24
C GLY A 693 -30.77 36.09 -2.75
N TYR A 694 -31.98 35.77 -3.20
CA TYR A 694 -32.34 35.66 -4.61
C TYR A 694 -31.97 36.90 -5.44
N GLY A 695 -32.22 38.11 -4.91
CA GLY A 695 -31.92 39.36 -5.62
C GLY A 695 -30.43 39.54 -5.94
N LEU A 696 -29.53 39.14 -5.04
CA LEU A 696 -28.07 39.19 -5.26
C LEU A 696 -27.62 38.13 -6.26
N ALA A 697 -28.15 36.90 -6.14
CA ALA A 697 -27.86 35.83 -7.08
C ALA A 697 -28.25 36.22 -8.52
N GLN A 698 -29.42 36.84 -8.71
CA GLN A 698 -29.87 37.33 -10.02
C GLN A 698 -29.05 38.52 -10.52
N TYR A 699 -28.60 39.41 -9.63
CA TYR A 699 -27.69 40.49 -10.00
C TYR A 699 -26.36 39.93 -10.55
N TRP A 700 -25.76 38.97 -9.84
CA TRP A 700 -24.53 38.32 -10.29
C TRP A 700 -24.71 37.47 -11.54
N LEU A 701 -25.84 36.78 -11.70
CA LEU A 701 -26.18 36.08 -12.94
C LEU A 701 -26.24 37.06 -14.11
N GLY A 702 -26.86 38.23 -13.92
CA GLY A 702 -26.90 39.27 -14.95
C GLY A 702 -25.51 39.81 -15.31
N VAL A 703 -24.63 39.97 -14.32
CA VAL A 703 -23.22 40.34 -14.57
C VAL A 703 -22.52 39.26 -15.39
N ALA A 704 -22.56 38.00 -14.97
CA ALA A 704 -21.87 36.91 -15.67
C ALA A 704 -22.41 36.67 -17.09
N LEU A 705 -23.74 36.76 -17.28
CA LEU A 705 -24.37 36.68 -18.61
C LEU A 705 -23.93 37.83 -19.54
N SER A 706 -23.72 39.04 -18.97
CA SER A 706 -23.22 40.18 -19.74
C SER A 706 -21.80 39.92 -20.26
N GLU A 707 -20.94 39.30 -19.44
CA GLU A 707 -19.55 39.01 -19.80
C GLU A 707 -19.41 37.91 -20.86
N ILE A 708 -20.32 36.93 -20.89
CA ILE A 708 -20.38 35.92 -21.98
C ILE A 708 -21.15 36.40 -23.22
N GLY A 709 -21.69 37.63 -23.20
CA GLY A 709 -22.40 38.23 -24.33
C GLY A 709 -23.88 37.86 -24.48
N ASP A 710 -24.49 37.16 -23.51
CA ASP A 710 -25.94 36.91 -23.47
C ASP A 710 -26.67 38.11 -22.86
N LEU A 711 -26.83 39.16 -23.67
CA LEU A 711 -27.40 40.44 -23.21
C LEU A 711 -28.90 40.34 -22.86
N ASP A 712 -29.65 39.47 -23.52
CA ASP A 712 -31.08 39.29 -23.25
C ASP A 712 -31.28 38.49 -21.96
N GLY A 713 -30.50 37.42 -21.75
CA GLY A 713 -30.44 36.71 -20.48
C GLY A 713 -30.00 37.63 -19.34
N ALA A 714 -28.98 38.46 -19.56
CA ALA A 714 -28.51 39.44 -18.59
C ALA A 714 -29.60 40.45 -18.20
N ARG A 715 -30.31 41.00 -19.19
CA ARG A 715 -31.44 41.91 -18.95
C ARG A 715 -32.53 41.25 -18.12
N ALA A 716 -32.93 40.01 -18.47
CA ALA A 716 -33.93 39.27 -17.71
C ALA A 716 -33.50 39.00 -16.27
N ALA A 717 -32.23 38.64 -16.03
CA ALA A 717 -31.70 38.44 -14.69
C ALA A 717 -31.68 39.74 -13.87
N PHE A 718 -31.27 40.86 -14.46
CA PHE A 718 -31.34 42.16 -13.81
C PHE A 718 -32.77 42.60 -13.49
N GLU A 719 -33.75 42.34 -14.36
CA GLU A 719 -35.17 42.62 -14.08
C GLU A 719 -35.70 41.78 -12.90
N ARG A 720 -35.31 40.49 -12.81
CA ARG A 720 -35.61 39.64 -11.64
C ARG A 720 -34.92 40.10 -10.36
N SER A 721 -33.73 40.70 -10.45
CA SER A 721 -33.09 41.35 -9.30
C SER A 721 -33.86 42.60 -8.85
N LEU A 722 -34.34 43.42 -9.80
CA LEU A 722 -35.13 44.63 -9.50
C LEU A 722 -36.50 44.35 -8.89
N SER A 723 -37.11 43.19 -9.15
CA SER A 723 -38.36 42.79 -8.51
C SER A 723 -38.21 42.52 -7.00
N GLN A 724 -36.97 42.51 -6.48
CA GLN A 724 -36.63 42.36 -5.06
C GLN A 724 -36.17 43.73 -4.49
N PRO A 725 -37.10 44.61 -4.07
CA PRO A 725 -36.79 46.01 -3.72
C PRO A 725 -35.87 46.16 -2.51
N ASP A 726 -35.91 45.17 -1.60
CA ASP A 726 -35.12 45.16 -0.36
C ASP A 726 -33.82 44.33 -0.49
N ALA A 727 -33.44 43.95 -1.71
CA ALA A 727 -32.21 43.18 -1.93
C ALA A 727 -30.96 44.04 -1.70
N ARG A 728 -29.98 43.46 -1.01
CA ARG A 728 -28.75 44.16 -0.58
C ARG A 728 -27.50 43.45 -1.11
N TYR A 729 -26.44 44.22 -1.32
CA TYR A 729 -25.15 43.75 -1.81
C TYR A 729 -24.29 43.22 -0.66
N LEU A 730 -23.82 41.98 -0.78
CA LEU A 730 -22.91 41.24 0.11
C LEU A 730 -23.44 40.93 1.52
N THR A 731 -24.14 41.86 2.18
CA THR A 731 -24.74 41.68 3.52
C THR A 731 -26.07 42.41 3.65
N ASN A 732 -26.88 42.06 4.65
CA ASN A 732 -28.21 42.65 4.87
C ASN A 732 -28.15 44.15 5.26
N ASP A 733 -27.02 44.62 5.80
CA ASP A 733 -26.71 46.04 6.03
C ASP A 733 -25.90 46.66 4.87
N GLY A 734 -25.74 45.94 3.76
CA GLY A 734 -24.99 46.41 2.58
C GLY A 734 -25.76 47.44 1.74
N LEU A 735 -25.17 47.86 0.63
CA LEU A 735 -25.82 48.78 -0.31
C LEU A 735 -27.06 48.14 -0.94
N PHE A 736 -28.10 48.94 -1.21
CA PHE A 736 -29.24 48.47 -2.00
C PHE A 736 -28.81 48.10 -3.42
N LEU A 737 -29.32 46.97 -3.93
CA LEU A 737 -29.02 46.53 -5.30
C LEU A 737 -29.75 47.35 -6.36
N ALA A 738 -30.95 47.85 -6.08
CA ALA A 738 -31.77 48.50 -7.11
C ALA A 738 -31.06 49.64 -7.88
N PRO A 739 -30.31 50.56 -7.24
CA PRO A 739 -29.51 51.56 -7.97
C PRO A 739 -28.42 50.92 -8.85
N MET A 740 -27.72 49.90 -8.36
CA MET A 740 -26.66 49.20 -9.08
C MET A 740 -27.21 48.47 -10.32
N VAL A 741 -28.36 47.82 -10.16
CA VAL A 741 -29.03 47.09 -11.25
C VAL A 741 -29.54 48.05 -12.33
N ARG A 742 -30.15 49.19 -11.94
CA ARG A 742 -30.57 50.23 -12.89
C ARG A 742 -29.41 50.77 -13.72
N ALA A 743 -28.26 51.00 -13.09
CA ALA A 743 -27.06 51.44 -13.79
C ALA A 743 -26.61 50.41 -14.85
N ARG A 744 -26.64 49.11 -14.52
CA ARG A 744 -26.33 48.02 -15.47
C ARG A 744 -27.33 47.94 -16.62
N LEU A 745 -28.64 48.07 -16.35
CA LEU A 745 -29.68 48.08 -17.40
C LEU A 745 -29.54 49.27 -18.35
N ILE A 746 -29.19 50.46 -17.84
CA ILE A 746 -28.90 51.63 -18.69
C ILE A 746 -27.69 51.36 -19.58
N ALA A 747 -26.62 50.79 -19.03
CA ALA A 747 -25.44 50.42 -19.81
C ALA A 747 -25.79 49.42 -20.94
N LEU A 748 -26.58 48.39 -20.64
CA LEU A 748 -27.07 47.42 -21.64
C LEU A 748 -27.98 48.03 -22.70
N GLY A 749 -28.74 49.08 -22.39
CA GLY A 749 -29.59 49.80 -23.35
C GLY A 749 -28.85 50.82 -24.21
N SER A 750 -27.64 51.23 -23.81
CA SER A 750 -26.83 52.24 -24.51
C SER A 750 -26.03 51.71 -25.72
N THR A 751 -26.04 50.39 -25.95
CA THR A 751 -25.28 49.71 -27.02
C THR A 751 -25.81 49.93 -28.44
N ASN A 752 -26.87 50.76 -28.63
CA ASN A 752 -27.36 51.15 -29.96
C ASN A 752 -26.61 52.33 -30.61
N ASN A 753 -25.41 52.70 -30.13
CA ASN A 753 -24.59 53.76 -30.75
C ASN A 753 -23.07 53.51 -30.59
N ARG A 754 -22.59 52.38 -31.13
CA ARG A 754 -21.19 52.24 -31.55
C ARG A 754 -21.11 51.79 -32.99
#